data_AF-A0A7C3VSR1-F1
#
_entry.id   AF-A0A7C3VSR1-F1
#
_cell.length_a   1.000
_cell.length_b   1.000
_cell.length_c   1.000
_cell.angle_alpha   90.00
_cell.angle_beta   90.00
_cell.angle_gamma   90.00
#
_symmetry.space_group_name_H-M   'P 1'
#
loop_
_entity.id
_entity.type
_entity.pdbx_description
1 polymer ?
#
loop_
_entity_poly.entity_id
_entity_poly.type
_entity_poly.pdbx_seq_one_letter_code
_entity_poly.pdbx_strand_id
1 'polypeptide(L)'
;MFLESISGRKGGCCSSCCGQRDNMALQTILGLILDKDPRTKDMMPGWAIEVAQQKLMFFTRPADFPSLLAEVALSLHEVFVSGDSESRARCISFLLGIADSLNSVVELHHNLQNAELHGDYTIPKSAVSTCYEASVRLLADWEQSAPDAAKIALDRVKTEDLAVNKGDNLFIAWAKNWEAEKGVDPYSSLLEFLNCFKELYQPSTYYVQLFLAWEQGKTKTQFFNDYGLHAGRCRKIGSLGGTTNPAIAVMGEDDLDGKDNIWGSEATSFIARTPNKWKDVRKRIAKEQLTKGATDDWGATAFTEWVVVDAMLGLRSIFLLRGLGRVAFQLRPDWHLEEKKLAYAGGEIYARLGERMKVFDDILLAGAGEPYESVARPRVGKPNNHFKISCTSQVALNIVRAFNAGYHPDYPDALKERMFTNMTLSYDVSQMVASSLAVEEGLAEYEKRTGQKPDDGQGGSVVTSMIGRFNDAIRCYRVQSLLAALPEGSKFKEIQPASVKSLTDPPLNTDEFKNEVQSAGISFDPVAEEDAIDHAGTLVTKRAVMYLEHKYGMNRTRMLTASKRKFHQNTDLLDVPFSTDFGNIQRMWLDIQKAGGIEINSWKTLYEGMNPDGTPAPGSIWEKRSQVLASIWPDWVKAFAPDGVKPSEYLSTCYVPPTLEQFTKFWFENVSRAKTAREELERGQQK
;
A
#
# COMPACT_ATOMS: atom_id res chain seq x y z
N MET A 1 -33.92 -24.62 -7.14
CA MET A 1 -33.87 -23.19 -7.57
C MET A 1 -32.47 -22.58 -7.58
N PHE A 2 -31.74 -22.38 -6.46
CA PHE A 2 -30.37 -21.81 -6.48
C PHE A 2 -29.41 -22.57 -7.42
N LEU A 3 -29.31 -23.91 -7.24
CA LEU A 3 -28.42 -24.79 -8.02
C LEU A 3 -28.82 -24.94 -9.49
N GLU A 4 -30.11 -24.77 -9.82
CA GLU A 4 -30.62 -24.89 -11.19
C GLU A 4 -30.27 -23.65 -12.04
N SER A 5 -30.06 -22.49 -11.39
CA SER A 5 -29.70 -21.25 -12.10
C SER A 5 -28.25 -21.20 -12.59
N ILE A 6 -27.35 -22.03 -12.04
CA ILE A 6 -25.90 -21.98 -12.31
C ILE A 6 -25.41 -23.21 -13.11
N SER A 7 -26.07 -24.36 -12.98
CA SER A 7 -25.54 -25.67 -13.42
C SER A 7 -25.74 -26.03 -14.90
N GLY A 8 -25.72 -25.05 -15.82
CA GLY A 8 -25.89 -25.27 -17.27
C GLY A 8 -24.79 -26.14 -17.92
N ARG A 9 -24.74 -27.45 -17.63
CA ARG A 9 -23.77 -28.40 -18.18
C ARG A 9 -24.19 -28.82 -19.59
N LYS A 10 -23.49 -28.33 -20.60
CA LYS A 10 -23.42 -28.97 -21.93
C LYS A 10 -22.13 -29.79 -22.01
N GLY A 11 -22.28 -31.11 -22.13
CA GLY A 11 -21.18 -32.06 -22.14
C GLY A 11 -20.37 -32.05 -23.44
N GLY A 12 -19.04 -32.11 -23.31
CA GLY A 12 -18.13 -32.25 -24.44
C GLY A 12 -16.68 -31.87 -24.13
N CYS A 13 -16.04 -32.48 -23.12
CA CYS A 13 -14.58 -32.45 -23.00
C CYS A 13 -14.06 -33.68 -22.25
N CYS A 14 -12.81 -34.07 -22.52
CA CYS A 14 -12.15 -35.28 -22.03
C CYS A 14 -12.18 -35.35 -20.48
N SER A 15 -13.04 -36.21 -19.91
CA SER A 15 -13.56 -36.04 -18.54
C SER A 15 -12.61 -36.46 -17.40
N SER A 16 -11.60 -37.30 -17.63
CA SER A 16 -10.82 -37.90 -16.55
C SER A 16 -9.77 -36.97 -15.94
N CYS A 17 -9.03 -36.19 -16.76
CA CYS A 17 -7.97 -35.30 -16.29
C CYS A 17 -8.47 -33.93 -15.81
N CYS A 18 -9.66 -33.50 -16.24
CA CYS A 18 -10.30 -32.27 -15.75
C CYS A 18 -10.92 -32.52 -14.36
N GLY A 19 -11.67 -33.63 -14.19
CA GLY A 19 -12.34 -33.93 -12.93
C GLY A 19 -11.42 -34.10 -11.71
N GLN A 20 -10.18 -34.58 -11.90
CA GLN A 20 -9.22 -34.68 -10.80
C GLN A 20 -8.70 -33.32 -10.31
N ARG A 21 -8.53 -32.35 -11.24
CA ARG A 21 -8.04 -31.01 -10.90
C ARG A 21 -9.10 -30.20 -10.16
N ASP A 22 -10.33 -30.23 -10.67
CA ASP A 22 -11.45 -29.50 -10.07
C ASP A 22 -11.73 -30.02 -8.65
N ASN A 23 -11.65 -31.34 -8.46
CA ASN A 23 -11.77 -31.93 -7.13
C ASN A 23 -10.66 -31.44 -6.18
N MET A 24 -9.40 -31.38 -6.62
CA MET A 24 -8.31 -30.87 -5.77
C MET A 24 -8.48 -29.38 -5.41
N ALA A 25 -8.93 -28.55 -6.36
CA ALA A 25 -9.22 -27.15 -6.10
C ALA A 25 -10.36 -26.98 -5.07
N LEU A 26 -11.46 -27.73 -5.25
CA LEU A 26 -12.59 -27.78 -4.31
C LEU A 26 -12.15 -28.21 -2.91
N GLN A 27 -11.43 -29.33 -2.79
CA GLN A 27 -10.94 -29.83 -1.49
C GLN A 27 -9.99 -28.85 -0.81
N THR A 28 -9.13 -28.18 -1.57
CA THR A 28 -8.23 -27.15 -1.02
C THR A 28 -9.05 -25.96 -0.50
N ILE A 29 -10.00 -25.44 -1.27
CA ILE A 29 -10.85 -24.31 -0.86
C ILE A 29 -11.63 -24.66 0.42
N LEU A 30 -12.31 -25.81 0.44
CA LEU A 30 -13.05 -26.25 1.62
C LEU A 30 -12.13 -26.51 2.81
N GLY A 31 -10.96 -27.10 2.60
CA GLY A 31 -9.95 -27.32 3.63
C GLY A 31 -9.50 -26.02 4.29
N LEU A 32 -9.25 -24.97 3.50
CA LEU A 32 -8.89 -23.64 4.02
C LEU A 32 -10.04 -22.99 4.80
N ILE A 33 -11.26 -23.02 4.24
CA ILE A 33 -12.42 -22.39 4.87
C ILE A 33 -12.73 -23.05 6.21
N LEU A 34 -12.60 -24.37 6.29
CA LEU A 34 -12.91 -25.15 7.50
C LEU A 34 -11.71 -25.34 8.43
N ASP A 35 -10.57 -24.70 8.15
CA ASP A 35 -9.32 -24.82 8.91
C ASP A 35 -8.81 -26.27 9.06
N LYS A 36 -8.97 -27.05 7.99
CA LYS A 36 -8.56 -28.46 7.89
C LYS A 36 -7.32 -28.66 7.02
N ASP A 37 -6.86 -27.64 6.30
CA ASP A 37 -5.63 -27.74 5.50
C ASP A 37 -4.40 -27.68 6.43
N PRO A 38 -3.58 -28.74 6.51
CA PRO A 38 -2.46 -28.78 7.47
C PRO A 38 -1.40 -27.70 7.24
N ARG A 39 -1.39 -27.08 6.05
CA ARG A 39 -0.46 -25.98 5.71
C ARG A 39 -0.84 -24.66 6.38
N THR A 40 -2.05 -24.53 6.95
CA THR A 40 -2.51 -23.29 7.61
C THR A 40 -2.12 -23.19 9.08
N LYS A 41 -1.51 -24.23 9.66
CA LYS A 41 -1.21 -24.33 11.11
C LYS A 41 -0.54 -23.08 11.70
N ASP A 42 0.38 -22.49 10.95
CA ASP A 42 1.15 -21.32 11.41
C ASP A 42 0.61 -20.00 10.84
N MET A 43 -0.54 -19.99 10.15
CA MET A 43 -1.12 -18.77 9.61
C MET A 43 -1.78 -17.89 10.68
N MET A 44 -1.91 -16.59 10.38
CA MET A 44 -2.73 -15.68 11.18
C MET A 44 -4.23 -15.98 11.00
N PRO A 45 -5.05 -15.61 12.01
CA PRO A 45 -6.50 -15.58 11.83
C PRO A 45 -6.90 -14.81 10.57
N GLY A 46 -7.82 -15.38 9.79
CA GLY A 46 -8.33 -14.79 8.54
C GLY A 46 -7.53 -15.13 7.28
N TRP A 47 -6.23 -15.43 7.36
CA TRP A 47 -5.41 -15.69 6.17
C TRP A 47 -5.89 -16.88 5.35
N ALA A 48 -6.30 -17.98 5.99
CA ALA A 48 -6.84 -19.12 5.27
C ALA A 48 -8.07 -18.76 4.42
N ILE A 49 -8.93 -17.86 4.91
CA ILE A 49 -10.10 -17.37 4.18
C ILE A 49 -9.68 -16.49 3.00
N GLU A 50 -8.76 -15.55 3.19
CA GLU A 50 -8.23 -14.71 2.10
C GLU A 50 -7.55 -15.58 1.02
N VAL A 51 -6.77 -16.59 1.40
CA VAL A 51 -6.15 -17.53 0.45
C VAL A 51 -7.21 -18.33 -0.31
N ALA A 52 -8.27 -18.78 0.36
CA ALA A 52 -9.37 -19.50 -0.28
C ALA A 52 -10.12 -18.61 -1.28
N GLN A 53 -10.38 -17.35 -0.92
CA GLN A 53 -11.01 -16.37 -1.80
C GLN A 53 -10.13 -16.10 -3.02
N GLN A 54 -8.83 -15.86 -2.81
CA GLN A 54 -7.90 -15.64 -3.93
C GLN A 54 -7.78 -16.86 -4.83
N LYS A 55 -7.76 -18.06 -4.26
CA LYS A 55 -7.73 -19.31 -5.03
C LYS A 55 -8.94 -19.40 -5.97
N LEU A 56 -10.14 -19.15 -5.45
CA LEU A 56 -11.35 -19.18 -6.26
C LEU A 56 -11.36 -18.05 -7.30
N MET A 57 -11.05 -16.81 -6.91
CA MET A 57 -11.15 -15.64 -7.79
C MET A 57 -10.06 -15.55 -8.86
N PHE A 58 -8.81 -15.92 -8.54
CA PHE A 58 -7.64 -15.67 -9.41
C PHE A 58 -7.02 -16.92 -10.02
N PHE A 59 -7.29 -18.10 -9.47
CA PHE A 59 -6.70 -19.37 -9.92
C PHE A 59 -7.76 -20.39 -10.38
N THR A 60 -8.95 -19.91 -10.74
CA THR A 60 -10.01 -20.68 -11.39
C THR A 60 -10.24 -20.12 -12.78
N ARG A 61 -10.28 -21.00 -13.79
CA ARG A 61 -10.54 -20.60 -15.17
C ARG A 61 -11.93 -19.96 -15.29
N PRO A 62 -12.12 -18.96 -16.17
CA PRO A 62 -13.40 -18.26 -16.26
C PRO A 62 -14.59 -19.19 -16.59
N ALA A 63 -14.37 -20.23 -17.39
CA ALA A 63 -15.41 -21.20 -17.75
C ALA A 63 -15.82 -22.12 -16.59
N ASP A 64 -14.89 -22.41 -15.67
CA ASP A 64 -15.10 -23.36 -14.57
C ASP A 64 -15.60 -22.66 -13.29
N PHE A 65 -15.43 -21.33 -13.22
CA PHE A 65 -15.74 -20.51 -12.04
C PHE A 65 -17.20 -20.64 -11.57
N PRO A 66 -18.24 -20.52 -12.42
CA PRO A 66 -19.62 -20.63 -11.94
C PRO A 66 -19.94 -21.99 -11.31
N SER A 67 -19.49 -23.09 -11.94
CA SER A 67 -19.69 -24.44 -11.41
C SER A 67 -18.93 -24.67 -10.11
N LEU A 68 -17.66 -24.25 -10.04
CA LEU A 68 -16.85 -24.44 -8.84
C LEU A 68 -17.40 -23.62 -7.66
N LEU A 69 -17.82 -22.37 -7.90
CA LEU A 69 -18.47 -21.55 -6.88
C LEU A 69 -19.75 -22.21 -6.37
N ALA A 70 -20.58 -22.77 -7.26
CA ALA A 70 -21.81 -23.44 -6.86
C ALA A 70 -21.54 -24.71 -6.03
N GLU A 71 -20.53 -25.50 -6.40
CA GLU A 71 -20.12 -26.70 -5.65
C GLU A 71 -19.56 -26.33 -4.27
N VAL A 72 -18.69 -25.31 -4.19
CA VAL A 72 -18.19 -24.77 -2.91
C VAL A 72 -19.36 -24.28 -2.06
N ALA A 73 -20.26 -23.46 -2.60
CA ALA A 73 -21.40 -22.91 -1.88
C ALA A 73 -22.33 -24.00 -1.34
N LEU A 74 -22.57 -25.07 -2.11
CA LEU A 74 -23.36 -26.22 -1.67
C LEU A 74 -22.70 -26.95 -0.49
N SER A 75 -21.41 -27.27 -0.59
CA SER A 75 -20.68 -27.93 0.49
C SER A 75 -20.60 -27.06 1.74
N LEU A 76 -20.42 -25.75 1.59
CA LEU A 76 -20.44 -24.83 2.72
C LEU A 76 -21.83 -24.72 3.35
N HIS A 77 -22.90 -24.81 2.57
CA HIS A 77 -24.26 -24.79 3.11
C HIS A 77 -24.53 -25.98 4.04
N GLU A 78 -24.09 -27.18 3.67
CA GLU A 78 -24.20 -28.37 4.54
C GLU A 78 -23.44 -28.18 5.87
N VAL A 79 -22.24 -27.61 5.80
CA VAL A 79 -21.45 -27.28 6.99
C VAL A 79 -22.08 -26.14 7.79
N PHE A 80 -22.65 -25.15 7.13
CA PHE A 80 -23.31 -24.02 7.79
C PHE A 80 -24.50 -24.47 8.63
N VAL A 81 -25.35 -25.34 8.06
CA VAL A 81 -26.53 -25.89 8.75
C VAL A 81 -26.13 -26.68 10.00
N SER A 82 -25.09 -27.51 9.91
CA SER A 82 -24.66 -28.42 10.98
C SER A 82 -23.56 -27.87 11.91
N GLY A 83 -22.90 -26.79 11.53
CA GLY A 83 -21.71 -26.24 12.18
C GLY A 83 -22.02 -25.32 13.36
N ASP A 84 -20.97 -25.02 14.13
CA ASP A 84 -21.00 -24.04 15.21
C ASP A 84 -20.93 -22.59 14.71
N SER A 85 -21.03 -21.63 15.62
CA SER A 85 -21.04 -20.20 15.29
C SER A 85 -19.77 -19.75 14.55
N GLU A 86 -18.60 -20.26 14.93
CA GLU A 86 -17.33 -19.92 14.26
C GLU A 86 -17.29 -20.50 12.84
N SER A 87 -17.67 -21.77 12.66
CA SER A 87 -17.74 -22.40 11.34
C SER A 87 -18.70 -21.66 10.42
N ARG A 88 -19.86 -21.24 10.94
CA ARG A 88 -20.85 -20.41 10.22
C ARG A 88 -20.28 -19.05 9.84
N ALA A 89 -19.63 -18.36 10.79
CA ALA A 89 -19.01 -17.07 10.54
C ALA A 89 -17.92 -17.17 9.47
N ARG A 90 -17.11 -18.24 9.46
CA ARG A 90 -16.11 -18.50 8.42
C ARG A 90 -16.72 -18.75 7.05
N CYS A 91 -17.82 -19.50 6.97
CA CYS A 91 -18.58 -19.67 5.72
C CYS A 91 -19.10 -18.33 5.18
N ILE A 92 -19.67 -17.49 6.06
CA ILE A 92 -20.13 -16.15 5.72
C ILE A 92 -18.97 -15.27 5.27
N SER A 93 -17.86 -15.20 6.02
CA SER A 93 -16.68 -14.39 5.64
C SER A 93 -16.13 -14.78 4.27
N PHE A 94 -16.06 -16.08 3.96
CA PHE A 94 -15.65 -16.54 2.65
C PHE A 94 -16.59 -16.03 1.55
N LEU A 95 -17.89 -16.34 1.64
CA LEU A 95 -18.85 -16.02 0.58
C LEU A 95 -19.10 -14.51 0.45
N LEU A 96 -19.07 -13.76 1.56
CA LEU A 96 -19.12 -12.30 1.56
C LEU A 96 -17.95 -11.72 0.78
N GLY A 97 -16.72 -12.21 1.02
CA GLY A 97 -15.55 -11.73 0.28
C GLY A 97 -15.60 -12.07 -1.21
N ILE A 98 -16.16 -13.22 -1.60
CA ILE A 98 -16.42 -13.54 -3.03
C ILE A 98 -17.45 -12.60 -3.63
N ALA A 99 -18.61 -12.40 -2.98
CA ALA A 99 -19.64 -11.49 -3.46
C ALA A 99 -19.13 -10.06 -3.61
N ASP A 100 -18.31 -9.60 -2.66
CA ASP A 100 -17.66 -8.28 -2.69
C ASP A 100 -16.64 -8.18 -3.84
N SER A 101 -15.86 -9.24 -4.09
CA SER A 101 -14.90 -9.31 -5.19
C SER A 101 -15.58 -9.29 -6.57
N LEU A 102 -16.76 -9.92 -6.69
CA LEU A 102 -17.56 -9.90 -7.93
C LEU A 102 -18.12 -8.51 -8.28
N ASN A 103 -18.18 -7.58 -7.31
CA ASN A 103 -18.50 -6.17 -7.57
C ASN A 103 -17.29 -5.35 -8.09
N SER A 104 -16.06 -5.87 -7.93
CA SER A 104 -14.85 -5.17 -8.35
C SER A 104 -14.52 -5.42 -9.82
N VAL A 105 -14.64 -4.38 -10.65
CA VAL A 105 -14.19 -4.43 -12.05
C VAL A 105 -12.68 -4.70 -12.16
N VAL A 106 -11.90 -4.31 -11.13
CA VAL A 106 -10.44 -4.49 -11.09
C VAL A 106 -10.07 -5.94 -10.86
N GLU A 107 -10.65 -6.59 -9.85
CA GLU A 107 -10.34 -8.00 -9.56
C GLU A 107 -10.82 -8.93 -10.68
N LEU A 108 -11.99 -8.64 -11.26
CA LEU A 108 -12.46 -9.34 -12.45
C LEU A 108 -11.43 -9.22 -13.59
N HIS A 109 -10.88 -8.03 -13.83
CA HIS A 109 -9.88 -7.78 -14.88
C HIS A 109 -8.59 -8.57 -14.69
N HIS A 110 -8.19 -8.86 -13.45
CA HIS A 110 -6.94 -9.59 -13.19
C HIS A 110 -7.00 -11.08 -13.55
N ASN A 111 -8.18 -11.71 -13.51
CA ASN A 111 -8.34 -13.11 -13.92
C ASN A 111 -9.59 -13.35 -14.77
N LEU A 112 -10.79 -13.28 -14.19
CA LEU A 112 -12.00 -13.81 -14.83
C LEU A 112 -12.35 -13.12 -16.16
N GLN A 113 -11.98 -11.85 -16.30
CA GLN A 113 -12.16 -11.04 -17.51
C GLN A 113 -10.83 -10.65 -18.19
N ASN A 114 -9.74 -11.37 -17.86
CA ASN A 114 -8.42 -11.13 -18.41
C ASN A 114 -8.27 -11.79 -19.79
N ALA A 115 -8.47 -11.03 -20.86
CA ALA A 115 -8.30 -11.53 -22.23
C ALA A 115 -6.83 -11.84 -22.60
N GLU A 116 -5.85 -11.20 -21.95
CA GLU A 116 -4.43 -11.51 -22.16
C GLU A 116 -4.11 -12.93 -21.67
N LEU A 117 -4.69 -13.33 -20.55
CA LEU A 117 -4.47 -14.65 -19.95
C LEU A 117 -5.32 -15.76 -20.58
N HIS A 118 -6.56 -15.45 -20.97
CA HIS A 118 -7.55 -16.46 -21.38
C HIS A 118 -8.00 -16.37 -22.85
N GLY A 119 -7.55 -15.37 -23.61
CA GLY A 119 -8.07 -15.09 -24.95
C GLY A 119 -9.57 -14.79 -24.91
N ASP A 120 -10.34 -15.43 -25.80
CA ASP A 120 -11.79 -15.27 -25.88
C ASP A 120 -12.57 -15.99 -24.75
N TYR A 121 -11.89 -16.80 -23.92
CA TYR A 121 -12.51 -17.61 -22.87
C TYR A 121 -12.66 -16.85 -21.55
N THR A 122 -13.15 -15.61 -21.60
CA THR A 122 -13.44 -14.79 -20.40
C THR A 122 -14.88 -14.99 -19.91
N ILE A 123 -15.12 -14.71 -18.63
CA ILE A 123 -16.48 -14.82 -18.07
C ILE A 123 -17.34 -13.65 -18.59
N PRO A 124 -18.54 -13.92 -19.16
CA PRO A 124 -19.43 -12.85 -19.58
C PRO A 124 -20.00 -12.12 -18.36
N LYS A 125 -20.25 -10.81 -18.51
CA LYS A 125 -20.83 -9.97 -17.44
C LYS A 125 -22.12 -10.55 -16.86
N SER A 126 -22.97 -11.17 -17.70
CA SER A 126 -24.20 -11.82 -17.27
C SER A 126 -23.95 -12.97 -16.30
N ALA A 127 -22.94 -13.81 -16.55
CA ALA A 127 -22.58 -14.91 -15.65
C ALA A 127 -22.01 -14.39 -14.32
N VAL A 128 -21.20 -13.33 -14.35
CA VAL A 128 -20.73 -12.64 -13.12
C VAL A 128 -21.93 -12.14 -12.30
N SER A 129 -22.89 -11.47 -12.94
CA SER A 129 -24.12 -11.01 -12.27
C SER A 129 -24.92 -12.17 -11.68
N THR A 130 -25.09 -13.28 -12.40
CA THR A 130 -25.76 -14.47 -11.87
C THR A 130 -25.04 -15.06 -10.66
N CYS A 131 -23.71 -15.19 -10.70
CA CYS A 131 -22.92 -15.66 -9.56
C CYS A 131 -23.05 -14.71 -8.35
N TYR A 132 -23.02 -13.40 -8.58
CA TYR A 132 -23.21 -12.39 -7.53
C TYR A 132 -24.59 -12.50 -6.89
N GLU A 133 -25.66 -12.47 -7.67
CA GLU A 133 -27.05 -12.56 -7.19
C GLU A 133 -27.33 -13.87 -6.46
N ALA A 134 -26.75 -14.97 -6.93
CA ALA A 134 -26.77 -16.24 -6.21
C ALA A 134 -26.11 -16.07 -4.83
N SER A 135 -24.87 -15.61 -4.79
CA SER A 135 -24.10 -15.45 -3.55
C SER A 135 -24.84 -14.55 -2.54
N VAL A 136 -25.40 -13.42 -3.00
CA VAL A 136 -26.21 -12.50 -2.17
C VAL A 136 -27.43 -13.19 -1.57
N ARG A 137 -28.18 -13.97 -2.37
CA ARG A 137 -29.35 -14.72 -1.87
C ARG A 137 -28.96 -15.71 -0.78
N LEU A 138 -27.89 -16.48 -1.00
CA LEU A 138 -27.42 -17.44 -0.01
C LEU A 138 -26.92 -16.77 1.27
N LEU A 139 -26.24 -15.62 1.16
CA LEU A 139 -25.83 -14.82 2.31
C LEU A 139 -27.03 -14.29 3.10
N ALA A 140 -28.09 -13.82 2.42
CA ALA A 140 -29.32 -13.38 3.07
C ALA A 140 -30.01 -14.52 3.84
N ASP A 141 -30.09 -15.72 3.23
CA ASP A 141 -30.65 -16.91 3.88
C ASP A 141 -29.82 -17.31 5.13
N TRP A 142 -28.49 -17.23 5.03
CA TRP A 142 -27.57 -17.51 6.14
C TRP A 142 -27.66 -16.48 7.26
N GLU A 143 -27.74 -15.19 6.93
CA GLU A 143 -27.91 -14.11 7.90
C GLU A 143 -29.24 -14.25 8.66
N GLN A 144 -30.33 -14.58 7.97
CA GLN A 144 -31.62 -14.82 8.61
C GLN A 144 -31.57 -16.04 9.55
N SER A 145 -30.85 -17.09 9.16
CA SER A 145 -30.77 -18.34 9.92
C SER A 145 -29.78 -18.30 11.10
N ALA A 146 -28.72 -17.49 10.99
CA ALA A 146 -27.69 -17.35 12.02
C ALA A 146 -27.16 -15.89 12.11
N PRO A 147 -27.99 -14.95 12.61
CA PRO A 147 -27.64 -13.53 12.65
C PRO A 147 -26.38 -13.24 13.48
N ASP A 148 -26.13 -14.00 14.55
CA ASP A 148 -24.91 -13.85 15.37
C ASP A 148 -23.64 -14.16 14.57
N ALA A 149 -23.68 -15.16 13.69
CA ALA A 149 -22.53 -15.51 12.84
C ALA A 149 -22.28 -14.44 11.76
N ALA A 150 -23.34 -13.88 11.19
CA ALA A 150 -23.25 -12.73 10.27
C ALA A 150 -22.65 -11.51 10.97
N LYS A 151 -23.11 -11.23 12.19
CA LYS A 151 -22.56 -10.17 13.03
C LYS A 151 -21.08 -10.37 13.32
N ILE A 152 -20.63 -11.59 13.67
CA ILE A 152 -19.21 -11.89 13.89
C ILE A 152 -18.39 -11.58 12.62
N ALA A 153 -18.89 -11.99 11.45
CA ALA A 153 -18.20 -11.73 10.18
C ALA A 153 -18.10 -10.23 9.87
N LEU A 154 -19.18 -9.46 10.04
CA LEU A 154 -19.20 -8.01 9.81
C LEU A 154 -18.39 -7.24 10.86
N ASP A 155 -18.46 -7.66 12.12
CA ASP A 155 -17.68 -7.06 13.21
C ASP A 155 -16.19 -7.16 12.90
N ARG A 156 -15.70 -8.31 12.42
CA ARG A 156 -14.29 -8.48 12.01
C ARG A 156 -13.88 -7.48 10.94
N VAL A 157 -14.72 -7.25 9.93
CA VAL A 157 -14.45 -6.26 8.87
C VAL A 157 -14.48 -4.84 9.44
N LYS A 158 -15.51 -4.52 10.24
CA LYS A 158 -15.66 -3.21 10.88
C LYS A 158 -14.48 -2.90 11.82
N THR A 159 -13.97 -3.90 12.54
CA THR A 159 -12.77 -3.75 13.37
C THR A 159 -11.56 -3.38 12.53
N GLU A 160 -11.30 -4.06 11.42
CA GLU A 160 -10.17 -3.71 10.55
C GLU A 160 -10.33 -2.29 9.98
N ASP A 161 -11.55 -1.89 9.60
CA ASP A 161 -11.83 -0.55 9.09
C ASP A 161 -11.70 0.56 10.13
N LEU A 162 -12.14 0.29 11.36
CA LEU A 162 -12.02 1.22 12.49
C LEU A 162 -10.61 1.25 13.08
N ALA A 163 -9.83 0.18 12.90
CA ALA A 163 -8.54 0.01 13.58
C ALA A 163 -7.64 1.23 13.39
N VAL A 164 -7.66 1.81 12.19
CA VAL A 164 -6.69 2.79 11.70
C VAL A 164 -6.72 4.10 12.50
N ASN A 165 -5.66 4.33 13.28
CA ASN A 165 -5.53 5.54 14.09
C ASN A 165 -4.86 6.74 13.37
N LYS A 166 -4.44 6.60 12.10
CA LYS A 166 -3.79 7.71 11.36
C LYS A 166 -4.26 7.85 9.92
N GLY A 167 -4.73 9.05 9.59
CA GLY A 167 -5.31 9.37 8.28
C GLY A 167 -6.75 8.88 8.20
N ASP A 168 -7.57 9.54 7.41
CA ASP A 168 -8.94 9.11 7.17
C ASP A 168 -8.92 7.84 6.33
N ASN A 169 -8.93 6.66 6.96
CA ASN A 169 -9.07 5.39 6.26
C ASN A 169 -10.26 5.49 5.29
N LEU A 170 -9.99 5.19 4.01
CA LEU A 170 -10.96 5.30 2.92
C LEU A 170 -12.24 4.50 3.19
N PHE A 171 -12.14 3.26 3.66
CA PHE A 171 -13.27 2.35 3.83
C PHE A 171 -14.22 2.78 4.95
N ILE A 172 -13.69 3.18 6.11
CA ILE A 172 -14.54 3.67 7.20
C ILE A 172 -15.10 5.07 6.89
N ALA A 173 -14.32 5.95 6.27
CA ALA A 173 -14.81 7.26 5.83
C ALA A 173 -15.91 7.12 4.77
N TRP A 174 -15.74 6.19 3.82
CA TRP A 174 -16.76 5.84 2.84
C TRP A 174 -18.02 5.31 3.51
N ALA A 175 -17.88 4.37 4.44
CA ALA A 175 -19.00 3.79 5.19
C ALA A 175 -19.79 4.85 5.99
N LYS A 176 -19.09 5.79 6.64
CA LYS A 176 -19.75 6.88 7.38
C LYS A 176 -20.46 7.88 6.46
N ASN A 177 -19.87 8.19 5.31
CA ASN A 177 -20.53 9.02 4.30
C ASN A 177 -21.79 8.34 3.76
N TRP A 178 -21.72 7.04 3.49
CA TRP A 178 -22.87 6.24 3.10
C TRP A 178 -23.97 6.25 4.16
N GLU A 179 -23.61 6.01 5.42
CA GLU A 179 -24.54 6.03 6.55
C GLU A 179 -25.23 7.38 6.67
N ALA A 180 -24.48 8.49 6.54
CA ALA A 180 -25.03 9.83 6.57
C ALA A 180 -25.99 10.13 5.39
N GLU A 181 -25.71 9.59 4.20
CA GLU A 181 -26.53 9.80 3.00
C GLU A 181 -27.78 8.91 2.95
N LYS A 182 -27.68 7.66 3.39
CA LYS A 182 -28.75 6.65 3.30
C LYS A 182 -29.53 6.47 4.60
N GLY A 183 -28.98 6.90 5.73
CA GLY A 183 -29.56 6.71 7.06
C GLY A 183 -29.45 5.27 7.59
N VAL A 184 -28.51 4.47 7.08
CA VAL A 184 -28.35 3.05 7.40
C VAL A 184 -26.87 2.70 7.60
N ASP A 185 -26.50 2.08 8.73
CA ASP A 185 -25.13 1.60 8.99
C ASP A 185 -24.77 0.50 7.96
N PRO A 186 -23.72 0.67 7.14
CA PRO A 186 -23.25 -0.37 6.20
C PRO A 186 -22.94 -1.71 6.84
N TYR A 187 -22.60 -1.73 8.14
CA TYR A 187 -22.28 -2.95 8.87
C TYR A 187 -23.49 -3.54 9.62
N SER A 188 -24.70 -3.01 9.38
CA SER A 188 -25.93 -3.51 10.00
C SER A 188 -26.43 -4.84 9.42
N SER A 189 -26.11 -5.11 8.15
CA SER A 189 -26.41 -6.39 7.50
C SER A 189 -25.43 -6.69 6.37
N LEU A 190 -25.38 -7.96 5.94
CA LEU A 190 -24.52 -8.39 4.83
C LEU A 190 -24.90 -7.69 3.50
N LEU A 191 -26.19 -7.45 3.29
CA LEU A 191 -26.68 -6.77 2.08
C LEU A 191 -26.28 -5.30 2.04
N GLU A 192 -26.45 -4.58 3.16
CA GLU A 192 -26.06 -3.16 3.23
C GLU A 192 -24.55 -2.98 3.06
N PHE A 193 -23.76 -3.90 3.60
CA PHE A 193 -22.31 -3.93 3.39
C PHE A 193 -21.97 -4.01 1.90
N LEU A 194 -22.57 -4.98 1.19
CA LEU A 194 -22.33 -5.18 -0.24
C LEU A 194 -22.82 -4.01 -1.08
N ASN A 195 -23.96 -3.41 -0.74
CA ASN A 195 -24.50 -2.24 -1.44
C ASN A 195 -23.57 -1.03 -1.29
N CYS A 196 -23.10 -0.76 -0.07
CA CYS A 196 -22.20 0.34 0.22
C CYS A 196 -20.88 0.23 -0.56
N PHE A 197 -20.19 -0.91 -0.49
CA PHE A 197 -18.86 -1.04 -1.09
C PHE A 197 -18.89 -1.31 -2.60
N LYS A 198 -19.99 -1.84 -3.14
CA LYS A 198 -20.18 -1.93 -4.60
C LYS A 198 -20.01 -0.57 -5.26
N GLU A 199 -20.53 0.51 -4.68
CA GLU A 199 -20.41 1.85 -5.25
C GLU A 199 -18.97 2.38 -5.26
N LEU A 200 -18.15 2.00 -4.28
CA LEU A 200 -16.73 2.35 -4.23
C LEU A 200 -15.92 1.71 -5.38
N TYR A 201 -16.36 0.56 -5.87
CA TYR A 201 -15.67 -0.23 -6.90
C TYR A 201 -16.06 0.13 -8.34
N GLN A 202 -16.90 1.15 -8.52
CA GLN A 202 -17.39 1.53 -9.85
C GLN A 202 -16.38 2.35 -10.65
N PRO A 203 -16.43 2.30 -12.00
CA PRO A 203 -15.59 3.12 -12.87
C PRO A 203 -15.73 4.63 -12.69
N SER A 204 -16.71 5.09 -11.94
CA SER A 204 -16.81 6.49 -11.57
C SER A 204 -15.76 6.89 -10.55
N THR A 205 -15.19 6.00 -9.74
CA THR A 205 -14.24 6.38 -8.67
C THR A 205 -12.80 6.56 -9.17
N TYR A 206 -12.08 7.55 -8.62
CA TYR A 206 -10.74 7.94 -9.09
C TYR A 206 -9.74 6.78 -9.26
N TYR A 207 -9.55 5.91 -8.27
CA TYR A 207 -8.55 4.83 -8.42
C TYR A 207 -8.98 3.76 -9.43
N VAL A 208 -10.29 3.49 -9.55
CA VAL A 208 -10.78 2.58 -10.59
C VAL A 208 -10.58 3.22 -11.96
N GLN A 209 -10.84 4.53 -12.12
CA GLN A 209 -10.52 5.27 -13.34
C GLN A 209 -9.03 5.23 -13.67
N LEU A 210 -8.16 5.45 -12.66
CA LEU A 210 -6.72 5.41 -12.81
C LEU A 210 -6.24 4.02 -13.26
N PHE A 211 -6.75 2.95 -12.65
CA PHE A 211 -6.46 1.58 -13.06
C PHE A 211 -6.87 1.33 -14.51
N LEU A 212 -8.08 1.71 -14.91
CA LEU A 212 -8.57 1.53 -16.27
C LEU A 212 -7.78 2.37 -17.29
N ALA A 213 -7.39 3.59 -16.92
CA ALA A 213 -6.53 4.44 -17.74
C ALA A 213 -5.13 3.84 -17.92
N TRP A 214 -4.59 3.23 -16.87
CA TRP A 214 -3.32 2.51 -16.91
C TRP A 214 -3.38 1.26 -17.81
N GLU A 215 -4.41 0.41 -17.66
CA GLU A 215 -4.61 -0.76 -18.54
C GLU A 215 -4.77 -0.35 -20.02
N GLN A 216 -5.37 0.81 -20.28
CA GLN A 216 -5.52 1.38 -21.62
C GLN A 216 -4.24 2.07 -22.14
N GLY A 217 -3.16 2.13 -21.36
CA GLY A 217 -1.92 2.82 -21.71
C GLY A 217 -2.03 4.35 -21.79
N LYS A 218 -3.10 4.93 -21.23
CA LYS A 218 -3.30 6.40 -21.17
C LYS A 218 -2.37 7.05 -20.16
N THR A 219 -1.97 6.32 -19.12
CA THR A 219 -0.97 6.73 -18.12
C THR A 219 -0.06 5.56 -17.76
N LYS A 220 1.16 5.86 -17.33
CA LYS A 220 2.05 4.91 -16.63
C LYS A 220 1.70 4.76 -15.15
N THR A 221 0.91 5.67 -14.57
CA THR A 221 0.68 5.77 -13.13
C THR A 221 -0.14 4.60 -12.57
N GLN A 222 0.43 3.92 -11.57
CA GLN A 222 -0.24 2.89 -10.79
C GLN A 222 -0.41 3.34 -9.34
N PHE A 223 -1.53 2.95 -8.72
CA PHE A 223 -1.81 3.20 -7.31
C PHE A 223 -1.22 2.09 -6.42
N PHE A 224 -0.56 2.49 -5.33
CA PHE A 224 0.00 1.64 -4.30
C PHE A 224 -0.65 2.03 -2.95
N ASN A 225 -1.01 1.03 -2.15
CA ASN A 225 -1.57 1.25 -0.82
C ASN A 225 -0.47 1.63 0.19
N ASP A 226 -0.49 2.83 0.76
CA ASP A 226 0.45 3.24 1.82
C ASP A 226 -0.01 2.78 3.21
N TYR A 227 -0.56 1.57 3.33
CA TYR A 227 -1.09 1.07 4.59
C TYR A 227 -0.72 -0.39 4.86
N GLY A 228 -0.55 -0.72 6.15
CA GLY A 228 -0.15 -2.05 6.61
C GLY A 228 -1.29 -3.06 6.60
N LEU A 229 -2.54 -2.59 6.57
CA LEU A 229 -3.75 -3.41 6.42
C LEU A 229 -4.43 -3.13 5.08
N HIS A 230 -5.52 -3.87 4.84
CA HIS A 230 -6.43 -3.66 3.71
C HIS A 230 -5.82 -3.83 2.32
N ALA A 231 -4.61 -4.40 2.18
CA ALA A 231 -4.02 -4.61 0.85
C ALA A 231 -4.96 -5.39 -0.09
N GLY A 232 -5.65 -6.42 0.42
CA GLY A 232 -6.66 -7.18 -0.32
C GLY A 232 -7.92 -6.36 -0.69
N ARG A 233 -8.32 -5.38 0.12
CA ARG A 233 -9.43 -4.48 -0.22
C ARG A 233 -9.01 -3.35 -1.15
N CYS A 234 -7.82 -2.80 -0.97
CA CYS A 234 -7.26 -1.79 -1.87
C CYS A 234 -7.01 -2.37 -3.28
N ARG A 235 -6.74 -3.68 -3.39
CA ARG A 235 -6.69 -4.41 -4.67
C ARG A 235 -8.01 -4.25 -5.46
N LYS A 236 -9.17 -4.24 -4.78
CA LYS A 236 -10.50 -4.08 -5.40
C LYS A 236 -10.73 -2.73 -6.07
N ILE A 237 -9.96 -1.70 -5.70
CA ILE A 237 -10.04 -0.36 -6.27
C ILE A 237 -8.85 -0.01 -7.17
N GLY A 238 -7.93 -0.94 -7.44
CA GLY A 238 -6.81 -0.70 -8.37
C GLY A 238 -5.42 -0.64 -7.74
N SER A 239 -5.26 -1.01 -6.46
CA SER A 239 -3.92 -1.06 -5.85
C SER A 239 -3.09 -2.20 -6.43
N LEU A 240 -1.92 -1.86 -6.98
CA LEU A 240 -0.97 -2.79 -7.61
C LEU A 240 0.37 -2.88 -6.85
N GLY A 241 0.40 -2.35 -5.64
CA GLY A 241 1.55 -2.42 -4.73
C GLY A 241 1.16 -1.96 -3.34
N GLY A 242 2.11 -1.99 -2.41
CA GLY A 242 1.92 -1.51 -1.06
C GLY A 242 3.21 -0.95 -0.48
N THR A 243 3.10 -0.06 0.50
CA THR A 243 4.24 0.46 1.24
C THR A 243 4.03 0.34 2.73
N THR A 244 4.94 -0.36 3.42
CA THR A 244 5.00 -0.41 4.88
C THR A 244 6.28 0.28 5.36
N ASN A 245 6.22 0.90 6.54
CA ASN A 245 7.35 1.49 7.26
C ASN A 245 7.18 1.25 8.76
N PRO A 246 8.17 1.51 9.63
CA PRO A 246 8.05 1.25 11.06
C PRO A 246 6.88 1.99 11.70
N ALA A 247 6.58 3.22 11.27
CA ALA A 247 5.41 3.94 11.75
C ALA A 247 4.12 3.21 11.38
N ILE A 248 3.99 2.73 10.14
CA ILE A 248 2.80 1.97 9.68
C ILE A 248 2.67 0.65 10.45
N ALA A 249 3.78 -0.06 10.67
CA ALA A 249 3.76 -1.31 11.44
C ALA A 249 3.33 -1.07 12.90
N VAL A 250 3.90 -0.06 13.56
CA VAL A 250 3.58 0.30 14.95
C VAL A 250 2.16 0.84 15.10
N MET A 251 1.70 1.66 14.16
CA MET A 251 0.33 2.16 14.14
C MET A 251 -0.67 1.02 14.00
N GLY A 252 -0.38 0.02 13.15
CA GLY A 252 -1.19 -1.21 13.06
C GLY A 252 -1.31 -1.96 14.40
N GLU A 253 -0.45 -1.68 15.36
CA GLU A 253 -0.55 -2.18 16.73
C GLU A 253 -1.22 -1.19 17.71
N ASP A 254 -1.10 0.13 17.55
CA ASP A 254 -1.95 1.10 18.29
C ASP A 254 -3.43 0.86 18.02
N ASP A 255 -3.72 0.40 16.80
CA ASP A 255 -5.01 -0.07 16.33
C ASP A 255 -5.55 -1.28 17.15
N LEU A 256 -4.75 -1.91 18.04
CA LEU A 256 -5.16 -3.04 18.89
C LEU A 256 -6.00 -2.66 20.11
N ASP A 257 -5.73 -1.49 20.68
CA ASP A 257 -6.42 -1.03 21.88
C ASP A 257 -7.38 0.14 21.55
N GLY A 258 -7.43 0.57 20.28
CA GLY A 258 -8.24 1.69 19.81
C GLY A 258 -7.92 3.01 20.52
N LYS A 259 -6.74 3.11 21.14
CA LYS A 259 -6.32 4.25 21.93
C LYS A 259 -6.15 5.46 21.01
N ASP A 260 -6.72 6.59 21.42
CA ASP A 260 -6.67 7.85 20.66
C ASP A 260 -7.22 7.72 19.23
N ASN A 261 -8.18 6.80 19.01
CA ASN A 261 -8.79 6.59 17.70
C ASN A 261 -9.50 7.85 17.20
N ILE A 262 -9.20 8.23 15.96
CA ILE A 262 -9.70 9.46 15.34
C ILE A 262 -11.24 9.49 15.19
N TRP A 263 -11.89 8.33 15.27
CA TRP A 263 -13.34 8.20 15.19
C TRP A 263 -14.04 8.24 16.55
N GLY A 264 -13.31 8.52 17.63
CA GLY A 264 -13.85 8.74 18.97
C GLY A 264 -13.98 7.49 19.85
N SER A 265 -14.50 7.68 21.05
CA SER A 265 -14.57 6.65 22.11
C SER A 265 -15.44 5.45 21.76
N GLU A 266 -16.40 5.61 20.84
CA GLU A 266 -17.24 4.51 20.35
C GLU A 266 -16.41 3.51 19.54
N ALA A 267 -15.53 4.00 18.66
CA ALA A 267 -14.62 3.16 17.88
C ALA A 267 -13.64 2.40 18.81
N THR A 268 -13.07 3.09 19.79
CA THR A 268 -12.22 2.48 20.83
C THR A 268 -12.96 1.36 21.56
N SER A 269 -14.20 1.61 21.99
CA SER A 269 -15.03 0.65 22.70
C SER A 269 -15.44 -0.54 21.82
N PHE A 270 -15.60 -0.33 20.52
CA PHE A 270 -15.86 -1.39 19.55
C PHE A 270 -14.65 -2.30 19.41
N ILE A 271 -13.47 -1.75 19.12
CA ILE A 271 -12.20 -2.48 18.96
C ILE A 271 -11.86 -3.27 20.23
N ALA A 272 -12.04 -2.68 21.41
CA ALA A 272 -11.77 -3.36 22.68
C ALA A 272 -12.61 -4.63 22.88
N ARG A 273 -13.85 -4.66 22.35
CA ARG A 273 -14.75 -5.84 22.40
C ARG A 273 -14.47 -6.85 21.29
N THR A 274 -13.83 -6.41 20.21
CA THR A 274 -13.56 -7.17 18.99
C THR A 274 -12.09 -6.97 18.60
N PRO A 275 -11.14 -7.47 19.42
CA PRO A 275 -9.74 -7.11 19.28
C PRO A 275 -9.18 -7.54 17.93
N ASN A 276 -8.38 -6.66 17.33
CA ASN A 276 -7.71 -6.91 16.06
C ASN A 276 -6.67 -8.06 16.18
N LYS A 277 -6.47 -8.79 15.07
CA LYS A 277 -5.62 -10.00 14.95
C LYS A 277 -4.17 -9.80 15.42
N TRP A 278 -3.64 -8.57 15.44
CA TRP A 278 -2.24 -8.30 15.81
C TRP A 278 -1.89 -8.62 17.26
N LYS A 279 -2.89 -8.66 18.17
CA LYS A 279 -2.66 -8.95 19.58
C LYS A 279 -2.22 -10.39 19.77
N ASP A 280 -2.83 -11.29 19.02
CA ASP A 280 -2.47 -12.71 19.04
C ASP A 280 -1.15 -12.96 18.33
N VAL A 281 -0.86 -12.21 17.26
CA VAL A 281 0.45 -12.21 16.59
C VAL A 281 1.56 -11.82 17.57
N ARG A 282 1.37 -10.74 18.33
CA ARG A 282 2.37 -10.26 19.29
C ARG A 282 2.64 -11.30 20.38
N LYS A 283 1.60 -11.96 20.90
CA LYS A 283 1.75 -13.08 21.85
C LYS A 283 2.51 -14.26 21.26
N ARG A 284 2.25 -14.63 20.00
CA ARG A 284 2.96 -15.71 19.30
C ARG A 284 4.45 -15.37 19.14
N ILE A 285 4.76 -14.14 18.71
CA ILE A 285 6.13 -13.65 18.58
C ILE A 285 6.83 -13.64 19.93
N ALA A 286 6.19 -13.14 20.99
CA ALA A 286 6.76 -13.13 22.34
C ALA A 286 7.09 -14.55 22.83
N LYS A 287 6.22 -15.54 22.56
CA LYS A 287 6.49 -16.95 22.87
C LYS A 287 7.68 -17.49 22.10
N GLU A 288 7.78 -17.18 20.81
CA GLU A 288 8.91 -17.59 19.97
C GLU A 288 10.22 -16.92 20.42
N GLN A 289 10.14 -15.65 20.79
CA GLN A 289 11.24 -14.86 21.32
C GLN A 289 11.81 -15.49 22.60
N LEU A 290 10.95 -15.89 23.55
CA LEU A 290 11.36 -16.62 24.75
C LEU A 290 11.99 -17.97 24.43
N THR A 291 11.34 -18.74 23.56
CA THR A 291 11.78 -20.10 23.20
C THR A 291 13.16 -20.09 22.54
N LYS A 292 13.46 -19.06 21.75
CA LYS A 292 14.73 -18.91 21.02
C LYS A 292 15.79 -18.12 21.78
N GLY A 293 15.45 -17.49 22.91
CA GLY A 293 16.33 -16.52 23.57
C GLY A 293 16.64 -15.30 22.69
N ALA A 294 15.69 -14.88 21.85
CA ALA A 294 15.88 -13.81 20.89
C ALA A 294 15.71 -12.41 21.52
N THR A 295 16.35 -11.40 20.92
CA THR A 295 16.34 -10.01 21.42
C THR A 295 15.01 -9.31 21.15
N ASP A 296 14.74 -8.21 21.85
CA ASP A 296 13.54 -7.40 21.62
C ASP A 296 13.54 -6.78 20.20
N ASP A 297 14.73 -6.46 19.66
CA ASP A 297 14.93 -6.06 18.26
C ASP A 297 14.48 -7.14 17.26
N TRP A 298 14.74 -8.41 17.58
CA TRP A 298 14.25 -9.53 16.77
C TRP A 298 12.73 -9.60 16.82
N GLY A 299 12.13 -9.44 18.01
CA GLY A 299 10.66 -9.43 18.17
C GLY A 299 9.98 -8.30 17.39
N ALA A 300 10.58 -7.10 17.39
CA ALA A 300 10.12 -5.96 16.58
C ALA A 300 10.24 -6.22 15.06
N THR A 301 11.37 -6.82 14.64
CA THR A 301 11.59 -7.21 13.23
C THR A 301 10.56 -8.24 12.79
N ALA A 302 10.37 -9.30 13.57
CA ALA A 302 9.42 -10.36 13.29
C ALA A 302 8.00 -9.80 13.15
N PHE A 303 7.58 -8.89 14.03
CA PHE A 303 6.26 -8.26 13.91
C PHE A 303 6.11 -7.46 12.61
N THR A 304 7.13 -6.69 12.24
CA THR A 304 7.14 -5.97 10.96
C THR A 304 7.04 -6.94 9.78
N GLU A 305 7.71 -8.10 9.85
CA GLU A 305 7.57 -9.15 8.83
C GLU A 305 6.14 -9.67 8.73
N TRP A 306 5.45 -9.89 9.87
CA TRP A 306 4.05 -10.33 9.86
C TRP A 306 3.11 -9.30 9.23
N VAL A 307 3.28 -8.02 9.54
CA VAL A 307 2.51 -6.93 8.90
C VAL A 307 2.75 -6.90 7.39
N VAL A 308 4.01 -7.02 6.98
CA VAL A 308 4.36 -7.04 5.55
C VAL A 308 3.82 -8.30 4.87
N VAL A 309 3.85 -9.46 5.52
CA VAL A 309 3.29 -10.71 4.99
C VAL A 309 1.77 -10.63 4.80
N ASP A 310 1.02 -10.00 5.72
CA ASP A 310 -0.42 -9.78 5.56
C ASP A 310 -0.72 -8.94 4.32
N ALA A 311 0.04 -7.85 4.12
CA ALA A 311 -0.08 -7.02 2.93
C ALA A 311 0.37 -7.75 1.65
N MET A 312 1.44 -8.55 1.71
CA MET A 312 1.94 -9.36 0.59
C MET A 312 0.94 -10.40 0.17
N LEU A 313 0.28 -11.07 1.15
CA LEU A 313 -0.80 -12.01 0.91
C LEU A 313 -1.94 -11.31 0.16
N GLY A 314 -2.38 -10.14 0.62
CA GLY A 314 -3.40 -9.34 -0.05
C GLY A 314 -3.09 -8.94 -1.50
N LEU A 315 -1.85 -9.04 -1.96
CA LEU A 315 -1.45 -8.77 -3.35
C LEU A 315 -0.84 -9.99 -4.06
N ARG A 316 -0.89 -11.18 -3.44
CA ARG A 316 -0.11 -12.33 -3.89
C ARG A 316 -0.56 -12.86 -5.25
N SER A 317 -1.87 -12.97 -5.46
CA SER A 317 -2.45 -13.31 -6.76
C SER A 317 -1.94 -12.39 -7.89
N ILE A 318 -1.94 -11.08 -7.67
CA ILE A 318 -1.46 -10.10 -8.65
C ILE A 318 0.03 -10.27 -8.93
N PHE A 319 0.83 -10.55 -7.89
CA PHE A 319 2.24 -10.83 -8.07
C PHE A 319 2.48 -12.09 -8.91
N LEU A 320 1.82 -13.20 -8.60
CA LEU A 320 1.99 -14.44 -9.34
C LEU A 320 1.56 -14.28 -10.81
N LEU A 321 0.41 -13.66 -11.06
CA LEU A 321 -0.16 -13.53 -12.41
C LEU A 321 0.48 -12.43 -13.26
N ARG A 322 0.97 -11.34 -12.66
CA ARG A 322 1.43 -10.16 -13.43
C ARG A 322 2.84 -9.66 -13.07
N GLY A 323 3.45 -10.19 -12.02
CA GLY A 323 4.72 -9.69 -11.51
C GLY A 323 4.64 -8.30 -10.88
N LEU A 324 3.42 -7.83 -10.55
CA LEU A 324 3.14 -6.59 -9.83
C LEU A 324 2.89 -6.90 -8.34
N GLY A 325 2.29 -6.01 -7.55
CA GLY A 325 1.85 -6.32 -6.19
C GLY A 325 2.96 -6.38 -5.15
N ARG A 326 4.05 -5.63 -5.32
CA ARG A 326 5.13 -5.59 -4.32
C ARG A 326 4.79 -4.74 -3.12
N VAL A 327 5.22 -5.19 -1.95
CA VAL A 327 5.03 -4.52 -0.66
C VAL A 327 6.37 -4.11 -0.05
N ALA A 328 6.51 -2.84 0.32
CA ALA A 328 7.75 -2.36 0.90
C ALA A 328 7.95 -2.84 2.35
N PHE A 329 9.09 -3.49 2.63
CA PHE A 329 9.62 -3.75 3.96
C PHE A 329 10.75 -2.75 4.25
N GLN A 330 10.58 -1.87 5.23
CA GLN A 330 11.64 -0.92 5.57
C GLN A 330 12.72 -1.55 6.46
N LEU A 331 13.95 -1.53 5.97
CA LEU A 331 15.11 -1.87 6.80
C LEU A 331 15.25 -0.86 7.94
N ARG A 332 15.90 -1.31 9.02
CA ARG A 332 16.06 -0.55 10.25
C ARG A 332 16.57 0.88 10.00
N PRO A 333 15.77 1.91 10.34
CA PRO A 333 16.15 3.30 10.06
C PRO A 333 17.32 3.77 10.91
N ASP A 334 17.55 3.17 12.08
CA ASP A 334 18.69 3.46 12.95
C ASP A 334 20.02 2.90 12.39
N TRP A 335 19.97 1.93 11.47
CA TRP A 335 21.15 1.37 10.79
C TRP A 335 21.50 2.08 9.48
N HIS A 336 20.94 3.27 9.22
CA HIS A 336 21.06 3.95 7.93
C HIS A 336 22.51 4.30 7.49
N LEU A 337 23.50 4.20 8.39
CA LEU A 337 24.93 4.34 8.10
C LEU A 337 25.72 3.02 8.23
N GLU A 338 25.06 1.91 8.54
CA GLU A 338 25.70 0.63 8.83
C GLU A 338 25.57 -0.35 7.67
N GLU A 339 26.39 -0.17 6.62
CA GLU A 339 26.33 -0.93 5.36
C GLU A 339 26.30 -2.45 5.59
N LYS A 340 27.23 -2.97 6.40
CA LYS A 340 27.27 -4.40 6.75
C LYS A 340 25.96 -4.90 7.34
N LYS A 341 25.41 -4.19 8.34
CA LYS A 341 24.18 -4.63 9.01
C LYS A 341 23.00 -4.64 8.05
N LEU A 342 22.86 -3.60 7.22
CA LEU A 342 21.81 -3.52 6.22
C LEU A 342 21.90 -4.65 5.19
N ALA A 343 23.11 -4.98 4.73
CA ALA A 343 23.33 -6.05 3.76
C ALA A 343 22.89 -7.42 4.30
N TYR A 344 23.41 -7.83 5.47
CA TYR A 344 23.06 -9.12 6.07
C TYR A 344 21.59 -9.20 6.47
N ALA A 345 21.05 -8.14 7.08
CA ALA A 345 19.64 -8.12 7.49
C ALA A 345 18.70 -8.25 6.27
N GLY A 346 19.00 -7.57 5.17
CA GLY A 346 18.23 -7.70 3.93
C GLY A 346 18.20 -9.12 3.40
N GLY A 347 19.35 -9.78 3.29
CA GLY A 347 19.44 -11.16 2.82
C GLY A 347 18.71 -12.16 3.71
N GLU A 348 18.86 -12.04 5.03
CA GLU A 348 18.18 -12.89 6.00
C GLU A 348 16.67 -12.72 6.00
N ILE A 349 16.18 -11.47 5.96
CA ILE A 349 14.75 -11.17 5.92
C ILE A 349 14.15 -11.69 4.60
N TYR A 350 14.84 -11.50 3.47
CA TYR A 350 14.35 -11.98 2.17
C TYR A 350 14.13 -13.49 2.16
N ALA A 351 15.09 -14.25 2.70
CA ALA A 351 14.97 -15.71 2.80
C ALA A 351 13.75 -16.14 3.63
N ARG A 352 13.56 -15.54 4.82
CA ARG A 352 12.40 -15.82 5.68
C ARG A 352 11.07 -15.47 5.01
N LEU A 353 11.00 -14.34 4.32
CA LEU A 353 9.80 -13.94 3.58
C LEU A 353 9.51 -14.92 2.43
N GLY A 354 10.54 -15.38 1.70
CA GLY A 354 10.41 -16.38 0.65
C GLY A 354 9.84 -17.71 1.16
N GLU A 355 10.34 -18.21 2.29
CA GLU A 355 9.83 -19.42 2.94
C GLU A 355 8.33 -19.30 3.29
N ARG A 356 7.91 -18.17 3.85
CA ARG A 356 6.50 -17.91 4.17
C ARG A 356 5.65 -17.82 2.90
N MET A 357 6.12 -17.11 1.88
CA MET A 357 5.39 -16.94 0.62
C MET A 357 5.22 -18.25 -0.15
N LYS A 358 6.19 -19.15 -0.06
CA LYS A 358 6.11 -20.47 -0.71
C LYS A 358 4.90 -21.28 -0.26
N VAL A 359 4.54 -21.20 1.03
CA VAL A 359 3.36 -21.90 1.56
C VAL A 359 2.08 -21.41 0.88
N PHE A 360 1.94 -20.10 0.70
CA PHE A 360 0.77 -19.53 0.01
C PHE A 360 0.75 -19.93 -1.46
N ASP A 361 1.90 -19.91 -2.14
CA ASP A 361 1.98 -20.31 -3.55
C ASP A 361 1.56 -21.75 -3.76
N ASP A 362 2.01 -22.66 -2.89
CA ASP A 362 1.67 -24.08 -2.95
C ASP A 362 0.17 -24.33 -2.75
N ILE A 363 -0.49 -23.48 -1.97
CA ILE A 363 -1.94 -23.53 -1.79
C ILE A 363 -2.67 -22.94 -3.00
N LEU A 364 -2.28 -21.73 -3.43
CA LEU A 364 -2.92 -21.02 -4.54
C LEU A 364 -2.83 -21.82 -5.83
N LEU A 365 -1.67 -22.40 -6.12
CA LEU A 365 -1.40 -23.14 -7.36
C LEU A 365 -1.85 -24.60 -7.32
N ALA A 366 -2.25 -25.16 -6.18
CA ALA A 366 -2.74 -26.55 -6.10
C ALA A 366 -3.96 -26.79 -7.01
N GLY A 367 -3.79 -27.41 -8.17
CA GLY A 367 -4.86 -27.62 -9.15
C GLY A 367 -5.12 -26.44 -10.09
N ALA A 368 -4.35 -25.36 -9.98
CA ALA A 368 -4.39 -24.25 -10.92
C ALA A 368 -3.65 -24.68 -12.20
N GLY A 369 -4.31 -25.44 -13.08
CA GLY A 369 -3.68 -25.90 -14.31
C GLY A 369 -3.20 -24.75 -15.22
N GLU A 370 -2.58 -25.07 -16.37
CA GLU A 370 -2.24 -24.08 -17.40
C GLU A 370 -3.45 -23.17 -17.73
N PRO A 371 -3.30 -21.84 -17.88
CA PRO A 371 -2.05 -21.07 -18.01
C PRO A 371 -1.40 -20.59 -16.70
N TYR A 372 -2.03 -20.83 -15.54
CA TYR A 372 -1.61 -20.21 -14.28
C TYR A 372 -0.20 -20.63 -13.83
N GLU A 373 0.08 -21.93 -13.88
CA GLU A 373 1.40 -22.49 -13.54
C GLU A 373 2.52 -21.89 -14.39
N SER A 374 2.32 -21.71 -15.69
CA SER A 374 3.33 -21.13 -16.59
C SER A 374 3.63 -19.67 -16.23
N VAL A 375 2.60 -18.85 -16.05
CA VAL A 375 2.76 -17.42 -15.74
C VAL A 375 3.35 -17.21 -14.34
N ALA A 376 2.96 -18.04 -13.36
CA ALA A 376 3.41 -17.91 -11.97
C ALA A 376 4.84 -18.44 -11.73
N ARG A 377 5.31 -19.40 -12.53
CA ARG A 377 6.58 -20.12 -12.35
C ARG A 377 7.80 -19.25 -11.96
N PRO A 378 8.12 -18.12 -12.62
CA PRO A 378 9.32 -17.34 -12.27
C PRO A 378 9.26 -16.65 -10.90
N ARG A 379 8.12 -16.72 -10.22
CA ARG A 379 7.78 -15.95 -9.00
C ARG A 379 7.44 -16.84 -7.79
N VAL A 380 7.23 -18.13 -8.01
CA VAL A 380 6.95 -19.09 -6.93
C VAL A 380 8.10 -19.10 -5.92
N GLY A 381 7.78 -19.00 -4.63
CA GLY A 381 8.72 -18.93 -3.52
C GLY A 381 9.44 -17.59 -3.38
N LYS A 382 9.27 -16.66 -4.32
CA LYS A 382 9.89 -15.33 -4.22
C LYS A 382 8.99 -14.39 -3.43
N PRO A 383 9.53 -13.62 -2.48
CA PRO A 383 8.77 -12.57 -1.83
C PRO A 383 8.43 -11.45 -2.81
N ASN A 384 7.17 -11.02 -2.81
CA ASN A 384 6.73 -9.81 -3.51
C ASN A 384 7.03 -8.57 -2.67
N ASN A 385 8.31 -8.30 -2.38
CA ASN A 385 8.71 -7.15 -1.57
C ASN A 385 9.63 -6.17 -2.29
N HIS A 386 9.65 -4.94 -1.77
CA HIS A 386 10.77 -4.01 -1.92
C HIS A 386 11.46 -3.84 -0.57
N PHE A 387 12.79 -3.81 -0.51
CA PHE A 387 13.50 -3.32 0.67
C PHE A 387 13.57 -1.81 0.65
N LYS A 388 12.88 -1.19 1.60
CA LYS A 388 12.82 0.25 1.74
C LYS A 388 14.01 0.77 2.54
N ILE A 389 14.80 1.64 1.92
CA ILE A 389 16.12 2.11 2.42
C ILE A 389 16.09 3.64 2.52
N SER A 390 16.54 4.18 3.65
CA SER A 390 16.59 5.63 3.86
C SER A 390 17.73 6.28 3.06
N CYS A 391 17.42 7.23 2.18
CA CYS A 391 18.36 7.98 1.35
C CYS A 391 19.15 9.03 2.17
N THR A 392 20.03 8.58 3.06
CA THR A 392 20.71 9.46 4.03
C THR A 392 22.19 9.67 3.75
N SER A 393 22.81 8.83 2.94
CA SER A 393 24.26 8.88 2.69
C SER A 393 24.67 8.00 1.50
N GLN A 394 25.97 7.96 1.23
CA GLN A 394 26.57 7.03 0.26
C GLN A 394 26.29 5.55 0.58
N VAL A 395 26.18 5.20 1.87
CA VAL A 395 25.86 3.83 2.32
C VAL A 395 24.54 3.36 1.73
N ALA A 396 23.51 4.22 1.72
CA ALA A 396 22.21 3.88 1.15
C ALA A 396 22.30 3.54 -0.35
N LEU A 397 23.10 4.31 -1.11
CA LEU A 397 23.32 4.06 -2.54
C LEU A 397 24.09 2.75 -2.78
N ASN A 398 25.06 2.44 -1.93
CA ASN A 398 25.81 1.18 -2.00
C ASN A 398 24.91 -0.04 -1.76
N ILE A 399 24.03 0.02 -0.75
CA ILE A 399 23.06 -1.04 -0.48
C ILE A 399 22.08 -1.19 -1.65
N VAL A 400 21.60 -0.08 -2.22
CA VAL A 400 20.71 -0.14 -3.40
C VAL A 400 21.38 -0.82 -4.58
N ARG A 401 22.64 -0.49 -4.88
CA ARG A 401 23.42 -1.19 -5.91
C ARG A 401 23.55 -2.67 -5.61
N ALA A 402 23.95 -3.01 -4.39
CA ALA A 402 24.22 -4.38 -3.98
C ALA A 402 22.96 -5.27 -4.09
N PHE A 403 21.81 -4.74 -3.65
CA PHE A 403 20.54 -5.46 -3.69
C PHE A 403 20.11 -5.69 -5.14
N ASN A 404 20.19 -4.67 -6.00
CA ASN A 404 19.83 -4.79 -7.40
C ASN A 404 20.82 -5.65 -8.20
N ALA A 405 22.07 -5.75 -7.76
CA ALA A 405 23.10 -6.65 -8.29
C ALA A 405 22.94 -8.11 -7.78
N GLY A 406 22.24 -8.31 -6.67
CA GLY A 406 22.20 -9.57 -5.94
C GLY A 406 23.55 -9.98 -5.36
N TYR A 407 24.40 -8.99 -5.06
CA TYR A 407 25.78 -9.18 -4.63
C TYR A 407 26.33 -7.93 -3.96
N HIS A 408 27.09 -8.11 -2.88
CA HIS A 408 27.86 -7.04 -2.25
C HIS A 408 29.37 -7.32 -2.38
N PRO A 409 30.20 -6.38 -2.84
CA PRO A 409 31.64 -6.59 -3.01
C PRO A 409 32.33 -6.96 -1.69
N ASP A 410 32.02 -6.22 -0.62
CA ASP A 410 32.65 -6.41 0.69
C ASP A 410 31.97 -7.50 1.55
N TYR A 411 30.74 -7.90 1.22
CA TYR A 411 29.93 -8.87 1.98
C TYR A 411 29.29 -9.90 1.04
N PRO A 412 30.11 -10.69 0.31
CA PRO A 412 29.64 -11.52 -0.80
C PRO A 412 28.67 -12.64 -0.40
N ASP A 413 28.65 -13.03 0.87
CA ASP A 413 27.78 -14.04 1.48
C ASP A 413 26.45 -13.48 1.99
N ALA A 414 26.30 -12.15 2.09
CA ALA A 414 25.08 -11.52 2.57
C ALA A 414 23.90 -11.69 1.60
N LEU A 415 24.16 -11.69 0.28
CA LEU A 415 23.14 -11.66 -0.76
C LEU A 415 23.26 -12.90 -1.66
N LYS A 416 22.17 -13.65 -1.79
CA LYS A 416 22.13 -14.88 -2.60
C LYS A 416 21.48 -14.68 -3.97
N GLU A 417 20.66 -13.65 -4.11
CA GLU A 417 19.97 -13.29 -5.34
C GLU A 417 19.65 -11.79 -5.37
N ARG A 418 19.19 -11.31 -6.51
CA ARG A 418 18.73 -9.92 -6.65
C ARG A 418 17.52 -9.65 -5.78
N MET A 419 17.53 -8.51 -5.11
CA MET A 419 16.44 -8.03 -4.28
C MET A 419 16.01 -6.64 -4.76
N PHE A 420 14.70 -6.41 -4.78
CA PHE A 420 14.15 -5.12 -5.23
C PHE A 420 14.20 -4.10 -4.10
N THR A 421 14.43 -2.83 -4.43
CA THR A 421 14.57 -1.75 -3.46
C THR A 421 13.49 -0.69 -3.62
N ASN A 422 13.19 0.00 -2.53
CA ASN A 422 12.43 1.24 -2.51
C ASN A 422 13.28 2.30 -1.81
N MET A 423 13.96 3.18 -2.55
CA MET A 423 14.67 4.27 -1.89
C MET A 423 13.67 5.27 -1.33
N THR A 424 13.64 5.47 -0.01
CA THR A 424 12.77 6.44 0.66
C THR A 424 13.58 7.60 1.21
N LEU A 425 12.92 8.63 1.76
CA LEU A 425 13.59 9.85 2.24
C LEU A 425 14.37 10.55 1.10
N SER A 426 13.91 10.40 -0.14
CA SER A 426 14.36 11.21 -1.27
C SER A 426 13.37 12.37 -1.46
N TYR A 427 13.89 13.58 -1.42
CA TYR A 427 13.11 14.81 -1.41
C TYR A 427 13.51 15.74 -2.55
N ASP A 428 14.81 15.85 -2.82
CA ASP A 428 15.38 16.72 -3.84
C ASP A 428 15.74 15.96 -5.13
N VAL A 429 16.01 16.72 -6.20
CA VAL A 429 16.30 16.16 -7.53
C VAL A 429 17.56 15.29 -7.49
N SER A 430 18.59 15.70 -6.75
CA SER A 430 19.86 14.98 -6.70
C SER A 430 19.75 13.64 -6.00
N GLN A 431 19.00 13.55 -4.90
CA GLN A 431 18.69 12.29 -4.21
C GLN A 431 17.94 11.33 -5.13
N MET A 432 16.92 11.83 -5.82
CA MET A 432 16.08 11.03 -6.74
C MET A 432 16.88 10.50 -7.94
N VAL A 433 17.73 11.35 -8.53
CA VAL A 433 18.58 10.99 -9.67
C VAL A 433 19.66 10.00 -9.24
N ALA A 434 20.41 10.29 -8.17
CA ALA A 434 21.47 9.41 -7.68
C ALA A 434 20.95 8.03 -7.29
N SER A 435 19.76 7.96 -6.68
CA SER A 435 19.13 6.70 -6.31
C SER A 435 18.69 5.89 -7.53
N SER A 436 18.20 6.56 -8.57
CA SER A 436 17.82 5.90 -9.84
C SER A 436 19.05 5.35 -10.56
N LEU A 437 20.14 6.12 -10.59
CA LEU A 437 21.42 5.66 -11.15
C LEU A 437 22.01 4.48 -10.37
N ALA A 438 21.91 4.49 -9.04
CA ALA A 438 22.36 3.37 -8.20
C ALA A 438 21.59 2.06 -8.50
N VAL A 439 20.30 2.15 -8.85
CA VAL A 439 19.54 0.99 -9.32
C VAL A 439 20.14 0.47 -10.63
N GLU A 440 20.28 1.32 -11.65
CA GLU A 440 20.80 0.93 -12.97
C GLU A 440 22.23 0.39 -12.90
N GLU A 441 23.08 0.95 -12.05
CA GLU A 441 24.44 0.45 -11.79
C GLU A 441 24.41 -0.97 -11.20
N GLY A 442 23.48 -1.25 -10.28
CA GLY A 442 23.26 -2.61 -9.75
C GLY A 442 22.74 -3.57 -10.82
N LEU A 443 21.82 -3.12 -11.67
CA LEU A 443 21.32 -3.92 -12.81
C LEU A 443 22.44 -4.28 -13.79
N ALA A 444 23.28 -3.31 -14.14
CA ALA A 444 24.41 -3.50 -15.04
C ALA A 444 25.44 -4.48 -14.46
N GLU A 445 25.74 -4.38 -13.15
CA GLU A 445 26.65 -5.32 -12.49
C GLU A 445 26.07 -6.75 -12.43
N TYR A 446 24.76 -6.90 -12.23
CA TYR A 446 24.10 -8.20 -12.34
C TYR A 446 24.25 -8.80 -13.73
N GLU A 447 23.94 -8.04 -14.78
CA GLU A 447 24.04 -8.50 -16.17
C GLU A 447 25.48 -8.91 -16.49
N LYS A 448 26.46 -8.09 -16.10
CA LYS A 448 27.88 -8.38 -16.28
C LYS A 448 28.32 -9.67 -15.57
N ARG A 449 27.87 -9.92 -14.33
CA ARG A 449 28.26 -11.09 -13.54
C ARG A 449 27.59 -12.38 -14.00
N THR A 450 26.32 -12.31 -14.40
CA THR A 450 25.49 -13.49 -14.66
C THR A 450 25.29 -13.77 -16.14
N GLY A 451 25.58 -12.81 -17.01
CA GLY A 451 25.22 -12.85 -18.44
C GLY A 451 23.72 -12.75 -18.70
N GLN A 452 22.90 -12.53 -17.67
CA GLN A 452 21.44 -12.44 -17.78
C GLN A 452 20.98 -11.00 -17.77
N LYS A 453 20.26 -10.60 -18.81
CA LYS A 453 19.63 -9.29 -18.84
C LYS A 453 18.52 -9.24 -17.77
N PRO A 454 18.55 -8.27 -16.84
CA PRO A 454 17.51 -8.15 -15.83
C PRO A 454 16.17 -7.78 -16.50
N ASP A 455 15.18 -8.68 -16.42
CA ASP A 455 13.79 -8.37 -16.77
C ASP A 455 12.95 -8.21 -15.51
N ASP A 456 12.86 -6.97 -15.09
CA ASP A 456 12.09 -6.56 -13.92
C ASP A 456 10.62 -6.25 -14.26
N GLY A 457 10.24 -6.32 -15.54
CA GLY A 457 8.94 -5.91 -16.04
C GLY A 457 8.53 -4.52 -15.51
N GLN A 458 7.27 -4.43 -15.08
CA GLN A 458 6.70 -3.24 -14.45
C GLN A 458 6.91 -3.19 -12.92
N GLY A 459 7.41 -4.26 -12.30
CA GLY A 459 7.43 -4.40 -10.85
C GLY A 459 8.77 -4.17 -10.16
N GLY A 460 9.81 -3.68 -10.84
CA GLY A 460 11.14 -3.63 -10.22
C GLY A 460 11.36 -2.51 -9.19
N SER A 461 12.62 -2.20 -8.91
CA SER A 461 13.02 -1.27 -7.83
C SER A 461 12.56 0.16 -8.07
N VAL A 462 12.10 0.83 -7.01
CA VAL A 462 11.52 2.17 -7.06
C VAL A 462 12.32 3.20 -6.26
N VAL A 463 12.14 4.48 -6.60
CA VAL A 463 12.65 5.63 -5.84
C VAL A 463 11.46 6.46 -5.41
N THR A 464 11.31 6.68 -4.11
CA THR A 464 10.17 7.39 -3.52
C THR A 464 10.46 8.88 -3.37
N SER A 465 9.69 9.72 -4.07
CA SER A 465 9.63 11.16 -3.85
C SER A 465 8.67 11.52 -2.69
N MET A 466 9.21 12.15 -1.64
CA MET A 466 8.50 12.47 -0.40
C MET A 466 7.89 13.89 -0.45
N ILE A 467 6.83 14.06 -1.24
CA ILE A 467 6.27 15.36 -1.65
C ILE A 467 5.84 16.23 -0.47
N GLY A 468 4.84 15.79 0.30
CA GLY A 468 4.24 16.67 1.30
C GLY A 468 5.16 16.97 2.48
N ARG A 469 6.06 16.05 2.83
CA ARG A 469 7.09 16.31 3.87
C ARG A 469 8.14 17.30 3.38
N PHE A 470 8.46 17.31 2.09
CA PHE A 470 9.31 18.35 1.50
C PHE A 470 8.65 19.71 1.61
N ASN A 471 7.38 19.82 1.22
CA ASN A 471 6.61 21.05 1.33
C ASN A 471 6.51 21.54 2.78
N ASP A 472 6.24 20.63 3.73
CA ASP A 472 6.16 20.95 5.15
C ASP A 472 7.49 21.50 5.69
N ALA A 473 8.63 20.99 5.23
CA ALA A 473 9.94 21.49 5.63
C ALA A 473 10.22 22.90 5.09
N ILE A 474 9.85 23.18 3.84
CA ILE A 474 9.99 24.52 3.24
C ILE A 474 9.07 25.51 3.97
N ARG A 475 7.82 25.11 4.28
CA ARG A 475 6.89 25.92 5.07
C ARG A 475 7.46 26.23 6.45
N CYS A 476 7.98 25.22 7.15
CA CYS A 476 8.61 25.39 8.45
C CYS A 476 9.78 26.39 8.39
N TYR A 477 10.67 26.25 7.41
CA TYR A 477 11.78 27.19 7.17
C TYR A 477 11.27 28.62 6.92
N ARG A 478 10.25 28.77 6.07
CA ARG A 478 9.69 30.09 5.75
C ARG A 478 9.08 30.76 6.97
N VAL A 479 8.31 30.02 7.77
CA VAL A 479 7.77 30.54 9.04
C VAL A 479 8.90 30.95 9.99
N GLN A 480 9.94 30.13 10.15
CA GLN A 480 11.11 30.48 10.96
C GLN A 480 11.76 31.80 10.49
N SER A 481 11.95 31.97 9.19
CA SER A 481 12.50 33.19 8.59
C SER A 481 11.63 34.41 8.86
N LEU A 482 10.31 34.28 8.75
CA LEU A 482 9.37 35.37 9.03
C LEU A 482 9.44 35.77 10.51
N LEU A 483 9.38 34.80 11.43
CA LEU A 483 9.41 35.06 12.88
C LEU A 483 10.75 35.65 13.36
N ALA A 484 11.87 35.21 12.78
CA ALA A 484 13.19 35.72 13.11
C ALA A 484 13.37 37.21 12.78
N ALA A 485 12.60 37.72 11.80
CA ALA A 485 12.65 39.13 11.40
C ALA A 485 11.78 40.03 12.27
N LEU A 486 10.85 39.48 13.05
CA LEU A 486 9.96 40.25 13.90
C LEU A 486 10.70 40.85 15.11
N PRO A 487 10.24 42.01 15.64
CA PRO A 487 10.76 42.56 16.89
C PRO A 487 10.64 41.59 18.07
N GLU A 488 11.55 41.67 19.04
CA GLU A 488 11.59 40.76 20.20
C GLU A 488 10.29 40.75 21.02
N GLY A 489 9.58 41.88 21.09
CA GLY A 489 8.29 41.99 21.77
C GLY A 489 7.07 41.60 20.93
N SER A 490 7.26 41.10 19.70
CA SER A 490 6.15 40.68 18.85
C SER A 490 5.47 39.44 19.45
N LYS A 491 4.15 39.52 19.63
CA LYS A 491 3.33 38.39 20.11
C LYS A 491 3.39 37.17 19.18
N PHE A 492 3.75 37.37 17.91
CA PHE A 492 3.82 36.31 16.93
C PHE A 492 5.07 35.43 17.07
N LYS A 493 6.10 35.86 17.83
CA LYS A 493 7.29 35.03 18.09
C LYS A 493 6.99 33.71 18.81
N GLU A 494 5.82 33.59 19.44
CA GLU A 494 5.37 32.36 20.11
C GLU A 494 4.88 31.26 19.15
N ILE A 495 4.65 31.61 17.87
CA ILE A 495 4.20 30.65 16.85
C ILE A 495 5.24 29.55 16.69
N GLN A 496 4.80 28.29 16.83
CA GLN A 496 5.65 27.13 16.59
C GLN A 496 5.70 26.82 15.09
N PRO A 497 6.84 26.97 14.39
CA PRO A 497 6.89 26.85 12.93
C PRO A 497 6.42 25.49 12.41
N ALA A 498 6.76 24.41 13.12
CA ALA A 498 6.40 23.05 12.74
C ALA A 498 4.90 22.72 12.90
N SER A 499 4.12 23.57 13.61
CA SER A 499 2.67 23.36 13.78
C SER A 499 1.84 24.02 12.67
N VAL A 500 2.40 24.97 11.92
CA VAL A 500 1.71 25.71 10.86
C VAL A 500 1.36 24.78 9.69
N LYS A 501 0.07 24.73 9.34
CA LYS A 501 -0.45 23.89 8.24
C LYS A 501 -0.53 24.60 6.90
N SER A 502 -0.74 25.92 6.92
CA SER A 502 -0.77 26.77 5.74
C SER A 502 -0.33 28.19 6.10
N LEU A 503 0.35 28.88 5.19
CA LEU A 503 0.63 30.31 5.32
C LEU A 503 -0.63 31.17 5.15
N THR A 504 -1.70 30.61 4.57
CA THR A 504 -2.99 31.29 4.39
C THR A 504 -3.89 31.23 5.63
N ASP A 505 -3.49 30.47 6.65
CA ASP A 505 -4.25 30.35 7.90
C ASP A 505 -3.87 31.46 8.90
N PRO A 506 -4.79 31.89 9.77
CA PRO A 506 -4.42 32.71 10.92
C PRO A 506 -3.40 31.99 11.82
N PRO A 507 -2.50 32.73 12.49
CA PRO A 507 -2.39 34.19 12.49
C PRO A 507 -1.60 34.77 11.30
N LEU A 508 -0.94 33.95 10.49
CA LEU A 508 0.00 34.40 9.45
C LEU A 508 -0.68 35.23 8.36
N ASN A 509 -1.92 34.88 7.99
CA ASN A 509 -2.65 35.62 6.96
C ASN A 509 -3.39 36.88 7.46
N THR A 510 -3.20 37.27 8.72
CA THR A 510 -3.83 38.48 9.29
C THR A 510 -3.11 39.75 8.83
N ASP A 511 -3.85 40.85 8.69
CA ASP A 511 -3.26 42.16 8.32
C ASP A 511 -2.22 42.62 9.36
N GLU A 512 -2.44 42.32 10.64
CA GLU A 512 -1.50 42.64 11.71
C GLU A 512 -0.15 41.95 11.50
N PHE A 513 -0.14 40.63 11.26
CA PHE A 513 1.09 39.89 10.99
C PHE A 513 1.78 40.40 9.71
N LYS A 514 1.02 40.59 8.63
CA LYS A 514 1.55 41.10 7.35
C LYS A 514 2.20 42.46 7.51
N ASN A 515 1.57 43.38 8.25
CA ASN A 515 2.11 44.71 8.51
C ASN A 515 3.39 44.67 9.35
N GLU A 516 3.49 43.78 10.34
CA GLU A 516 4.72 43.61 11.13
C GLU A 516 5.87 43.06 10.28
N VAL A 517 5.63 42.02 9.48
CA VAL A 517 6.62 41.45 8.56
C VAL A 517 7.08 42.49 7.51
N GLN A 518 6.13 43.24 6.95
CA GLN A 518 6.43 44.32 6.01
C GLN A 518 7.26 45.43 6.67
N SER A 519 6.95 45.79 7.93
CA SER A 519 7.72 46.76 8.72
C SER A 519 9.14 46.26 9.01
N ALA A 520 9.36 44.94 9.06
CA ALA A 520 10.67 44.31 9.14
C ALA A 520 11.41 44.22 7.78
N GLY A 521 10.82 44.75 6.70
CA GLY A 521 11.44 44.80 5.37
C GLY A 521 11.37 43.48 4.59
N ILE A 522 10.52 42.53 5.01
CA ILE A 522 10.33 41.27 4.31
C ILE A 522 9.06 41.34 3.46
N SER A 523 9.17 41.01 2.18
CA SER A 523 8.01 40.75 1.32
C SER A 523 7.36 39.44 1.74
N PHE A 524 6.05 39.45 1.94
CA PHE A 524 5.29 38.26 2.32
C PHE A 524 3.93 38.24 1.60
N ASP A 525 3.80 37.31 0.66
CA ASP A 525 2.53 37.01 -0.02
C ASP A 525 2.09 35.59 0.35
N PRO A 526 1.25 35.42 1.40
CA PRO A 526 0.89 34.09 1.89
C PRO A 526 0.18 33.23 0.84
N VAL A 527 -0.51 33.83 -0.13
CA VAL A 527 -1.26 33.08 -1.14
C VAL A 527 -0.32 32.55 -2.21
N ALA A 528 0.53 33.41 -2.78
CA ALA A 528 1.49 32.99 -3.79
C ALA A 528 2.58 32.08 -3.22
N GLU A 529 3.04 32.36 -2.00
CA GLU A 529 4.04 31.52 -1.33
C GLU A 529 3.48 30.15 -0.95
N GLU A 530 2.26 30.06 -0.42
CA GLU A 530 1.64 28.77 -0.11
C GLU A 530 1.39 27.95 -1.37
N ASP A 531 0.89 28.56 -2.46
CA ASP A 531 0.73 27.85 -3.74
C ASP A 531 2.08 27.30 -4.24
N ALA A 532 3.14 28.09 -4.16
CA ALA A 532 4.46 27.64 -4.57
C ALA A 532 4.99 26.50 -3.68
N ILE A 533 4.81 26.59 -2.36
CA ILE A 533 5.20 25.57 -1.38
C ILE A 533 4.41 24.27 -1.58
N ASP A 534 3.10 24.34 -1.76
CA ASP A 534 2.25 23.15 -1.94
C ASP A 534 2.59 22.35 -3.21
N HIS A 535 3.25 23.01 -4.17
CA HIS A 535 3.70 22.44 -5.44
C HIS A 535 5.22 22.18 -5.50
N ALA A 536 5.99 22.50 -4.47
CA ALA A 536 7.45 22.36 -4.49
C ALA A 536 7.90 20.91 -4.70
N GLY A 537 7.34 19.96 -3.93
CA GLY A 537 7.60 18.53 -4.05
C GLY A 537 7.16 17.94 -5.39
N THR A 538 6.05 18.45 -5.94
CA THR A 538 5.59 18.11 -7.29
C THR A 538 6.62 18.55 -8.34
N LEU A 539 7.12 19.78 -8.22
CA LEU A 539 8.04 20.37 -9.18
C LEU A 539 9.41 19.67 -9.20
N VAL A 540 10.00 19.37 -8.04
CA VAL A 540 11.24 18.57 -7.97
C VAL A 540 11.05 17.16 -8.53
N THR A 541 9.87 16.56 -8.34
CA THR A 541 9.56 15.23 -8.90
C THR A 541 9.49 15.29 -10.42
N LYS A 542 8.79 16.28 -10.99
CA LYS A 542 8.73 16.52 -12.45
C LYS A 542 10.15 16.65 -13.02
N ARG A 543 10.97 17.50 -12.41
CA ARG A 543 12.36 17.71 -12.82
C ARG A 543 13.17 16.41 -12.79
N ALA A 544 13.10 15.64 -11.70
CA ALA A 544 13.87 14.40 -11.57
C ALA A 544 13.48 13.38 -12.65
N VAL A 545 12.18 13.15 -12.85
CA VAL A 545 11.68 12.18 -13.84
C VAL A 545 12.09 12.60 -15.26
N MET A 546 11.80 13.84 -15.65
CA MET A 546 12.10 14.31 -17.01
C MET A 546 13.60 14.40 -17.27
N TYR A 547 14.40 14.76 -16.26
CA TYR A 547 15.86 14.75 -16.38
C TYR A 547 16.41 13.34 -16.61
N LEU A 548 15.90 12.33 -15.90
CA LEU A 548 16.28 10.93 -16.11
C LEU A 548 15.90 10.43 -17.50
N GLU A 549 14.70 10.76 -17.97
CA GLU A 549 14.24 10.43 -19.33
C GLU A 549 15.13 11.09 -20.38
N HIS A 550 15.39 12.40 -20.27
CA HIS A 550 16.11 13.17 -21.26
C HIS A 550 17.62 12.89 -21.28
N LYS A 551 18.28 12.93 -20.12
CA LYS A 551 19.75 12.81 -20.03
C LYS A 551 20.23 11.37 -20.14
N TYR A 552 19.50 10.42 -19.55
CA TYR A 552 19.93 9.02 -19.44
C TYR A 552 19.11 8.05 -20.30
N GLY A 553 18.10 8.54 -21.04
CA GLY A 553 17.24 7.68 -21.86
C GLY A 553 16.37 6.74 -21.04
N MET A 554 16.16 7.02 -19.75
CA MET A 554 15.41 6.15 -18.83
C MET A 554 13.90 6.29 -19.05
N ASN A 555 13.38 5.77 -20.16
CA ASN A 555 11.96 5.83 -20.52
C ASN A 555 11.01 5.14 -19.52
N ARG A 556 11.59 4.33 -18.62
CA ARG A 556 10.93 3.68 -17.48
C ARG A 556 11.58 4.13 -16.19
N THR A 557 11.56 5.44 -15.90
CA THR A 557 11.83 5.90 -14.53
C THR A 557 10.92 5.11 -13.58
N ARG A 558 11.39 4.76 -12.38
CA ARG A 558 10.59 4.02 -11.39
C ARG A 558 10.31 4.88 -10.18
N MET A 559 9.86 6.09 -10.47
CA MET A 559 9.54 7.07 -9.45
C MET A 559 8.19 6.73 -8.80
N LEU A 560 8.18 6.73 -7.48
CA LEU A 560 7.02 6.52 -6.62
C LEU A 560 6.73 7.80 -5.86
N THR A 561 5.55 8.39 -6.06
CA THR A 561 5.17 9.62 -5.37
C THR A 561 4.48 9.29 -4.04
N ALA A 562 4.94 9.86 -2.94
CA ALA A 562 4.45 9.53 -1.59
C ALA A 562 4.27 10.76 -0.70
N SER A 563 3.69 10.53 0.48
CA SER A 563 3.48 11.52 1.53
C SER A 563 2.74 12.78 1.05
N LYS A 564 1.69 12.63 0.25
CA LYS A 564 0.90 13.76 -0.26
C LYS A 564 0.02 14.37 0.84
N ARG A 565 -0.34 15.64 0.66
CA ARG A 565 -1.24 16.42 1.53
C ARG A 565 -2.52 16.84 0.81
N LYS A 566 -2.46 16.99 -0.51
CA LYS A 566 -3.53 17.55 -1.34
C LYS A 566 -3.78 16.68 -2.57
N PHE A 567 -5.00 16.71 -3.09
CA PHE A 567 -5.38 15.94 -4.28
C PHE A 567 -4.58 16.34 -5.54
N HIS A 568 -4.30 17.63 -5.73
CA HIS A 568 -3.57 18.12 -6.92
C HIS A 568 -2.16 17.51 -7.05
N GLN A 569 -1.53 17.13 -5.94
CA GLN A 569 -0.22 16.48 -5.95
C GLN A 569 -0.23 15.08 -6.59
N ASN A 570 -1.42 14.50 -6.78
CA ASN A 570 -1.59 13.34 -7.64
C ASN A 570 -1.88 13.74 -9.08
N THR A 571 -2.85 14.65 -9.30
CA THR A 571 -3.28 15.00 -10.65
C THR A 571 -2.21 15.73 -11.46
N ASP A 572 -1.27 16.44 -10.83
CA ASP A 572 -0.16 17.13 -11.50
C ASP A 572 1.00 16.19 -11.90
N LEU A 573 0.98 14.96 -11.40
CA LEU A 573 2.00 13.93 -11.59
C LEU A 573 1.45 12.68 -12.29
N LEU A 574 0.33 12.80 -13.01
CA LEU A 574 -0.15 11.70 -13.85
C LEU A 574 0.88 11.45 -14.96
N ASP A 575 1.14 10.16 -15.20
CA ASP A 575 2.25 9.58 -15.99
C ASP A 575 3.58 9.41 -15.24
N VAL A 576 3.66 9.80 -13.96
CA VAL A 576 4.68 9.25 -13.06
C VAL A 576 4.32 7.81 -12.72
N PRO A 577 5.22 6.81 -12.86
CA PRO A 577 4.85 5.40 -12.86
C PRO A 577 4.12 4.90 -11.62
N PHE A 578 4.46 5.39 -10.42
CA PHE A 578 3.83 4.91 -9.20
C PHE A 578 3.39 6.06 -8.30
N SER A 579 2.29 5.82 -7.58
CA SER A 579 1.69 6.74 -6.64
C SER A 579 1.23 5.96 -5.41
N THR A 580 1.71 6.32 -4.22
CA THR A 580 1.27 5.72 -2.95
C THR A 580 0.62 6.74 -2.04
N ASP A 581 -0.49 6.34 -1.41
CA ASP A 581 -1.17 7.10 -0.35
C ASP A 581 -2.13 6.20 0.47
N PHE A 582 -2.71 6.75 1.55
CA PHE A 582 -3.55 6.04 2.53
C PHE A 582 -5.05 5.93 2.11
N GLY A 583 -5.37 6.13 0.83
CA GLY A 583 -6.76 6.26 0.35
C GLY A 583 -7.38 7.65 0.62
N ASN A 584 -6.67 8.53 1.36
CA ASN A 584 -7.05 9.91 1.60
C ASN A 584 -7.29 10.69 0.29
N ILE A 585 -6.55 10.35 -0.77
CA ILE A 585 -6.64 11.03 -2.06
C ILE A 585 -7.96 10.69 -2.75
N GLN A 586 -8.37 9.42 -2.73
CA GLN A 586 -9.71 9.03 -3.19
C GLN A 586 -10.81 9.72 -2.39
N ARG A 587 -10.64 9.87 -1.07
CA ARG A 587 -11.56 10.64 -0.25
C ARG A 587 -11.63 12.11 -0.69
N MET A 588 -10.48 12.78 -0.82
CA MET A 588 -10.44 14.17 -1.29
C MET A 588 -11.08 14.33 -2.68
N TRP A 589 -10.88 13.36 -3.57
CA TRP A 589 -11.53 13.36 -4.88
C TRP A 589 -13.05 13.28 -4.77
N LEU A 590 -13.59 12.46 -3.86
CA LEU A 590 -15.03 12.39 -3.62
C LEU A 590 -15.59 13.71 -3.10
N ASP A 591 -14.89 14.34 -2.16
CA ASP A 591 -15.28 15.65 -1.62
C ASP A 591 -15.30 16.71 -2.74
N ILE A 592 -14.30 16.68 -3.63
CA ILE A 592 -14.22 17.55 -4.81
C ILE A 592 -15.38 17.27 -5.78
N GLN A 593 -15.66 16.02 -6.10
CA GLN A 593 -16.76 15.64 -7.00
C GLN A 593 -18.12 16.11 -6.46
N LYS A 594 -18.38 15.92 -5.16
CA LYS A 594 -19.61 16.41 -4.50
C LYS A 594 -19.75 17.93 -4.57
N ALA A 595 -18.64 18.66 -4.58
CA ALA A 595 -18.63 20.11 -4.76
C ALA A 595 -18.78 20.56 -6.23
N GLY A 596 -19.12 19.66 -7.16
CA GLY A 596 -19.23 19.93 -8.60
C GLY A 596 -17.87 19.93 -9.32
N GLY A 597 -16.89 19.22 -8.77
CA GLY A 597 -15.48 19.37 -9.08
C GLY A 597 -14.95 18.74 -10.37
N ILE A 598 -13.62 18.66 -10.41
CA ILE A 598 -12.76 18.61 -11.60
C ILE A 598 -12.85 17.28 -12.36
N GLU A 599 -13.00 17.38 -13.69
CA GLU A 599 -12.85 16.26 -14.63
C GLU A 599 -11.36 16.03 -14.98
N ILE A 600 -10.93 14.77 -15.01
CA ILE A 600 -9.57 14.41 -15.41
C ILE A 600 -9.49 14.44 -16.94
N ASN A 601 -9.11 15.60 -17.47
CA ASN A 601 -9.01 15.84 -18.91
C ASN A 601 -7.70 15.34 -19.52
N SER A 602 -6.69 15.07 -18.69
CA SER A 602 -5.36 14.63 -19.10
C SER A 602 -4.83 13.60 -18.11
N TRP A 603 -4.32 12.49 -18.63
CA TRP A 603 -3.65 11.43 -17.88
C TRP A 603 -2.11 11.53 -17.95
N LYS A 604 -1.60 12.64 -18.51
CA LYS A 604 -0.18 12.90 -18.78
C LYS A 604 0.28 14.30 -18.37
N THR A 605 -0.17 14.74 -17.21
CA THR A 605 0.12 16.06 -16.66
C THR A 605 1.57 16.25 -16.22
N LEU A 606 2.35 15.18 -16.05
CA LEU A 606 3.79 15.20 -15.73
C LEU A 606 4.56 16.24 -16.57
N TYR A 607 4.28 16.30 -17.88
CA TYR A 607 5.03 17.13 -18.84
C TYR A 607 4.47 18.55 -19.03
N GLU A 608 3.28 18.84 -18.54
CA GLU A 608 2.59 20.11 -18.79
C GLU A 608 3.36 21.29 -18.17
N GLY A 609 3.68 22.29 -18.99
CA GLY A 609 4.40 23.50 -18.58
C GLY A 609 5.89 23.30 -18.26
N MET A 610 6.48 22.19 -18.70
CA MET A 610 7.90 21.85 -18.47
C MET A 610 8.66 21.74 -19.81
N ASN A 611 9.96 22.10 -19.80
CA ASN A 611 10.88 21.84 -20.92
C ASN A 611 11.35 20.38 -20.91
N PRO A 612 11.86 19.81 -22.02
CA PRO A 612 12.29 18.41 -22.09
C PRO A 612 13.31 17.98 -21.04
N ASP A 613 14.17 18.88 -20.59
CA ASP A 613 15.15 18.57 -19.55
C ASP A 613 14.52 18.52 -18.14
N GLY A 614 13.28 18.97 -17.97
CA GLY A 614 12.55 19.05 -16.72
C GLY A 614 12.62 20.41 -16.02
N THR A 615 13.20 21.45 -16.63
CA THR A 615 13.06 22.83 -16.12
C THR A 615 11.67 23.39 -16.42
N PRO A 616 11.16 24.37 -15.65
CA PRO A 616 9.92 25.05 -15.99
C PRO A 616 10.01 25.76 -17.35
N ALA A 617 8.96 25.65 -18.17
CA ALA A 617 8.87 26.40 -19.41
C ALA A 617 8.62 27.91 -19.14
N PRO A 618 9.21 28.82 -19.93
CA PRO A 618 8.99 30.26 -19.78
C PRO A 618 7.50 30.64 -19.85
N GLY A 619 7.05 31.50 -18.95
CA GLY A 619 5.67 31.96 -18.81
C GLY A 619 4.72 30.96 -18.13
N SER A 620 5.17 29.74 -17.84
CA SER A 620 4.33 28.71 -17.22
C SER A 620 4.05 29.00 -15.74
N ILE A 621 3.03 28.34 -15.18
CA ILE A 621 2.77 28.39 -13.73
C ILE A 621 3.94 27.82 -12.91
N TRP A 622 4.65 26.83 -13.45
CA TRP A 622 5.80 26.22 -12.79
C TRP A 622 6.99 27.17 -12.71
N GLU A 623 7.18 28.03 -13.71
CA GLU A 623 8.25 29.05 -13.68
C GLU A 623 7.97 30.05 -12.55
N LYS A 624 6.73 30.56 -12.48
CA LYS A 624 6.30 31.48 -11.42
C LYS A 624 6.51 30.88 -10.02
N ARG A 625 6.05 29.64 -9.82
CA ARG A 625 6.23 28.91 -8.55
C ARG A 625 7.72 28.72 -8.22
N SER A 626 8.55 28.36 -9.20
CA SER A 626 9.99 28.22 -9.01
C SER A 626 10.66 29.54 -8.63
N GLN A 627 10.24 30.67 -9.21
CA GLN A 627 10.76 32.00 -8.86
C GLN A 627 10.38 32.40 -7.43
N VAL A 628 9.13 32.14 -7.02
CA VAL A 628 8.69 32.35 -5.64
C VAL A 628 9.50 31.49 -4.68
N LEU A 629 9.67 30.19 -4.95
CA LEU A 629 10.48 29.29 -4.13
C LEU A 629 11.94 29.75 -3.99
N ALA A 630 12.56 30.18 -5.10
CA ALA A 630 13.92 30.73 -5.09
C ALA A 630 14.04 32.00 -4.23
N SER A 631 12.97 32.79 -4.12
CA SER A 631 12.94 34.02 -3.32
C SER A 631 12.75 33.78 -1.83
N ILE A 632 12.02 32.72 -1.44
CA ILE A 632 11.66 32.46 -0.03
C ILE A 632 12.54 31.40 0.63
N TRP A 633 13.25 30.59 -0.16
CA TRP A 633 14.12 29.52 0.33
C TRP A 633 15.43 29.46 -0.47
N PRO A 634 16.56 29.95 0.10
CA PRO A 634 17.84 30.03 -0.60
C PRO A 634 18.36 28.68 -1.13
N ASP A 635 18.05 27.57 -0.46
CA ASP A 635 18.49 26.24 -0.90
C ASP A 635 17.65 25.67 -2.05
N TRP A 636 16.59 26.35 -2.49
CA TRP A 636 15.75 25.88 -3.61
C TRP A 636 16.57 25.57 -4.86
N VAL A 637 17.51 26.46 -5.23
CA VAL A 637 18.39 26.26 -6.40
C VAL A 637 19.20 24.97 -6.26
N LYS A 638 19.69 24.69 -5.05
CA LYS A 638 20.45 23.48 -4.73
C LYS A 638 19.55 22.23 -4.77
N ALA A 639 18.37 22.28 -4.17
CA ALA A 639 17.42 21.16 -4.16
C ALA A 639 16.84 20.84 -5.55
N PHE A 640 16.72 21.84 -6.43
CA PHE A 640 16.20 21.68 -7.79
C PHE A 640 17.28 21.23 -8.80
N ALA A 641 18.56 21.38 -8.46
CA ALA A 641 19.67 20.96 -9.31
C ALA A 641 19.92 19.44 -9.22
N PRO A 642 20.10 18.72 -10.36
CA PRO A 642 20.36 17.28 -10.37
C PRO A 642 21.63 16.81 -9.63
N ASP A 643 22.58 17.72 -9.40
CA ASP A 643 23.85 17.51 -8.71
C ASP A 643 24.04 18.50 -7.55
N GLY A 644 22.97 19.15 -7.10
CA GLY A 644 23.03 20.22 -6.13
C GLY A 644 23.36 19.76 -4.72
N VAL A 645 22.75 18.67 -4.22
CA VAL A 645 23.02 18.13 -2.88
C VAL A 645 23.84 16.85 -2.98
N LYS A 646 25.02 16.82 -2.35
CA LYS A 646 25.88 15.63 -2.37
C LYS A 646 25.42 14.62 -1.32
N PRO A 647 25.70 13.31 -1.49
CA PRO A 647 25.35 12.29 -0.50
C PRO A 647 25.88 12.57 0.92
N SER A 648 27.02 13.25 1.05
CA SER A 648 27.57 13.67 2.35
C SER A 648 26.76 14.77 3.05
N GLU A 649 25.89 15.47 2.32
CA GLU A 649 25.09 16.60 2.80
C GLU A 649 23.62 16.22 3.05
N TYR A 650 23.18 15.01 2.70
CA TYR A 650 21.76 14.62 2.83
C TYR A 650 21.25 14.79 4.27
N LEU A 651 22.04 14.42 5.28
CA LEU A 651 21.67 14.56 6.69
C LEU A 651 21.70 16.00 7.21
N SER A 652 22.30 16.95 6.50
CA SER A 652 22.32 18.37 6.90
C SER A 652 21.17 19.18 6.29
N THR A 653 20.35 18.56 5.44
CA THR A 653 19.18 19.23 4.84
C THR A 653 18.07 19.43 5.87
N CYS A 654 17.17 20.41 5.66
CA CYS A 654 16.07 20.67 6.58
C CYS A 654 14.95 19.60 6.56
N TYR A 655 14.93 18.72 5.55
CA TYR A 655 13.83 17.80 5.28
C TYR A 655 14.13 16.32 5.61
N VAL A 656 15.40 15.88 5.59
CA VAL A 656 15.77 14.48 5.92
C VAL A 656 15.68 14.18 7.42
N PRO A 657 16.35 14.94 8.32
CA PRO A 657 16.44 14.58 9.74
C PRO A 657 15.08 14.43 10.44
N PRO A 658 14.10 15.34 10.28
CA PRO A 658 12.82 15.22 10.99
C PRO A 658 12.08 13.91 10.68
N THR A 659 12.17 13.44 9.43
CA THR A 659 11.50 12.18 9.03
C THR A 659 12.30 10.96 9.47
N LEU A 660 13.63 11.01 9.41
CA LEU A 660 14.49 9.94 9.91
C LEU A 660 14.30 9.74 11.42
N GLU A 661 14.32 10.82 12.20
CA GLU A 661 14.07 10.81 13.64
C GLU A 661 12.70 10.20 13.97
N GLN A 662 11.66 10.57 13.21
CA GLN A 662 10.34 9.99 13.39
C GLN A 662 10.34 8.48 13.14
N PHE A 663 10.95 8.01 12.05
CA PHE A 663 11.01 6.58 11.75
C PHE A 663 11.82 5.79 12.79
N THR A 664 12.93 6.36 13.26
CA THR A 664 13.75 5.79 14.33
C THR A 664 12.98 5.73 15.65
N LYS A 665 12.22 6.78 15.99
CA LYS A 665 11.35 6.78 17.18
C LYS A 665 10.32 5.65 17.15
N PHE A 666 9.60 5.50 16.03
CA PHE A 666 8.64 4.41 15.89
C PHE A 666 9.30 3.04 15.92
N TRP A 667 10.51 2.90 15.36
CA TRP A 667 11.25 1.65 15.49
C TRP A 667 11.51 1.28 16.95
N PHE A 668 12.03 2.20 17.77
CA PHE A 668 12.27 1.95 19.18
C PHE A 668 10.98 1.72 19.98
N GLU A 669 9.87 2.34 19.58
CA GLU A 669 8.57 2.05 20.15
C GLU A 669 8.15 0.59 19.88
N ASN A 670 8.34 0.08 18.65
CA ASN A 670 8.09 -1.33 18.34
C ASN A 670 8.93 -2.28 19.20
N VAL A 671 10.22 -1.95 19.42
CA VAL A 671 11.13 -2.71 20.29
C VAL A 671 10.62 -2.72 21.73
N SER A 672 10.19 -1.56 22.24
CA SER A 672 9.62 -1.47 23.58
C SER A 672 8.37 -2.36 23.73
N ARG A 673 7.51 -2.42 22.72
CA ARG A 673 6.30 -3.25 22.75
C ARG A 673 6.61 -4.74 22.70
N ALA A 674 7.59 -5.14 21.88
CA ALA A 674 8.09 -6.51 21.86
C ALA A 674 8.59 -6.94 23.24
N LYS A 675 9.37 -6.07 23.90
CA LYS A 675 9.83 -6.29 25.27
C LYS A 675 8.67 -6.46 26.26
N THR A 676 7.70 -5.54 26.25
CA THR A 676 6.53 -5.61 27.16
C THR A 676 5.77 -6.92 26.99
N ALA A 677 5.48 -7.33 25.75
CA ALA A 677 4.77 -8.58 25.48
C ALA A 677 5.55 -9.82 25.95
N ARG A 678 6.88 -9.82 25.80
CA ARG A 678 7.76 -10.87 26.32
C ARG A 678 7.70 -10.96 27.85
N GLU A 679 7.87 -9.84 28.54
CA GLU A 679 7.86 -9.77 30.01
C GLU A 679 6.50 -10.13 30.61
N GLU A 680 5.40 -9.80 29.95
CA GLU A 680 4.06 -10.25 30.34
C GLU A 680 3.93 -11.76 30.29
N LEU A 681 4.45 -12.40 29.24
CA LEU A 681 4.42 -13.85 29.11
C LEU A 681 5.30 -14.55 30.15
N GLU A 682 6.49 -14.02 30.45
CA GLU A 682 7.36 -14.52 31.53
C GLU A 682 6.69 -14.47 32.90
N ARG A 683 6.05 -13.34 33.24
CA ARG A 683 5.29 -13.19 34.50
C ARG A 683 4.11 -14.14 34.56
N GLY A 684 3.46 -14.40 33.43
CA GLY A 684 2.37 -15.37 33.32
C GLY A 684 2.80 -16.82 33.53
N GLN A 685 4.07 -17.17 33.25
CA GLN A 685 4.62 -18.51 33.48
C GLN A 685 5.09 -18.74 34.93
N GLN A 686 5.31 -17.65 35.69
CA GLN A 686 5.75 -17.70 37.09
C GLN A 686 4.60 -17.74 38.10
N LYS A 687 3.37 -17.45 37.65
CA LYS A 687 2.14 -17.59 38.42
C LYS A 687 1.49 -18.94 38.14
#